data_AF-A0A9E1P9D9-F1
#
_entry.id   AF-A0A9E1P9D9-F1
#
_cell.length_a   1.000
_cell.length_b   1.000
_cell.length_c   1.000
_cell.angle_alpha   90.00
_cell.angle_beta   90.00
_cell.angle_gamma   90.00
#
_symmetry.space_group_name_H-M   'P 1'
#
loop_
_entity.id
_entity.type
_entity.pdbx_description
1 polymer ?
#
loop_
_entity_poly.entity_id
_entity_poly.type
_entity_poly.pdbx_seq_one_letter_code
_entity_poly.pdbx_strand_id
1 'polypeptide(L)'
;MSAGTSNGAASRWFRVADEPRDWEDFYRERWSYDRSVRTSHSVNCSGSCSWEVFVKNGLICWELQKTDWPQINSETPSYEPRGCQRGISASWYPYSPVRPKYPYIRGVLLDMYEEEIAKGKDPVEAWAAIEADPEKKKTYRNARGKAGWRRGSWDKATDIWAASIIHTVKKYGADHIASFSPIPAMSMVSFISGHRFCNLLGGTMLSFYEWYHDLPHIMPWIWGDQTDVAEAADWYQSTYWMVVGSNMPMTRTPDAHFASEHKYNGGKIVNLAPNYSDMTKFADLWVPVRPGTDAAYLLACIHVILQEYHINRRSEYFYDYVKQFTNLPFVVQLDKQDDGSYLSGRFMRATDFTQYAGEENADWKLIQLEQGTDKVKLPVGTLGYRWEEENTGRWNLDNKDVAGEEFDPMLTCIADDGTFEEVQVNFADFTDTFDTTLGATEGKGKDSVAVSRGVPVKKVTNANGEEVVVTTAFDILLSHLGVNRGLSGNYPKDYDDATQAYTPAWQEQETGVDRELVIRVAREWAENAEKTQGKSMFITGSGTLHWYHGGPLIHRAMAVMGILTGCMGRNGGGFHSYVGTEKIRPYAAIGTLGGAGDWTGPSRHQNSTSFFYFNTDQWRYDGMILDPIWAPWAEKFPEKGGSHAADQYLMSVRNGWMPFYPQVNKKNPIEYLKEARAAGANSEEEVANWVAKQFSEGKDKFALEDIDAEENHPKVLWIWRGNLIGTSMRGHEYNLKHMLGTHNNVLGEDRAEGLVKGVKWHKDAPIGKLDLVVNINLRMDSSANYSDIVLPT
;
A
#
# COMPACT_ATOMS: atom_id res chain seq x y z
N MET A 1 -33.95 -78.72 12.75
CA MET A 1 -34.92 -77.90 11.98
C MET A 1 -34.12 -76.77 11.34
N SER A 2 -33.48 -77.00 10.20
CA SER A 2 -34.00 -76.78 8.83
C SER A 2 -34.59 -75.38 8.59
N ALA A 3 -33.73 -74.46 8.15
CA ALA A 3 -34.06 -73.54 7.06
C ALA A 3 -32.75 -73.18 6.35
N GLY A 4 -32.40 -73.99 5.35
CA GLY A 4 -31.45 -73.58 4.33
C GLY A 4 -32.18 -72.68 3.34
N THR A 5 -31.60 -71.53 3.02
CA THR A 5 -31.93 -70.74 1.84
C THR A 5 -30.65 -70.31 1.16
N SER A 6 -30.31 -71.09 0.13
CA SER A 6 -29.75 -70.69 -1.15
C SER A 6 -28.59 -69.69 -1.15
N ASN A 7 -27.41 -70.26 -1.44
CA ASN A 7 -26.46 -69.71 -2.41
C ASN A 7 -27.19 -68.95 -3.54
N GLY A 8 -27.30 -67.64 -3.41
CA GLY A 8 -27.64 -66.76 -4.53
C GLY A 8 -26.43 -66.71 -5.45
N ALA A 9 -26.49 -67.48 -6.53
CA ALA A 9 -25.56 -67.54 -7.67
C ALA A 9 -24.21 -66.82 -7.46
N ALA A 10 -23.15 -67.59 -7.18
CA ALA A 10 -21.79 -67.09 -7.33
C ALA A 10 -21.65 -66.54 -8.77
N SER A 11 -21.68 -65.23 -8.91
CA SER A 11 -21.24 -64.58 -10.14
C SER A 11 -19.87 -65.15 -10.44
N ARG A 12 -19.62 -65.63 -11.67
CA ARG A 12 -18.25 -66.03 -12.07
C ARG A 12 -17.24 -64.89 -11.91
N TRP A 13 -17.74 -63.66 -11.77
CA TRP A 13 -16.96 -62.44 -11.65
C TRP A 13 -16.82 -61.92 -10.21
N PHE A 14 -17.71 -62.32 -9.29
CA PHE A 14 -17.71 -61.79 -7.92
C PHE A 14 -17.90 -62.92 -6.89
N ARG A 15 -16.96 -63.00 -5.97
CA ARG A 15 -17.00 -63.87 -4.80
C ARG A 15 -16.94 -63.00 -3.56
N VAL A 16 -17.94 -63.11 -2.69
CA VAL A 16 -17.84 -62.61 -1.32
C VAL A 16 -17.00 -63.63 -0.55
N ALA A 17 -15.84 -63.20 -0.05
CA ALA A 17 -14.90 -64.05 0.68
C ALA A 17 -14.84 -63.60 2.15
N ASP A 18 -14.90 -64.59 3.05
CA ASP A 18 -14.76 -64.40 4.49
C ASP A 18 -13.29 -64.65 4.89
N GLU A 19 -12.39 -63.86 4.31
CA GLU A 19 -10.95 -63.94 4.55
C GLU A 19 -10.50 -62.86 5.55
N PRO A 20 -9.49 -63.13 6.42
CA PRO A 20 -8.99 -62.15 7.36
C PRO A 20 -8.48 -60.88 6.67
N ARG A 21 -8.86 -59.71 7.20
CA ARG A 21 -8.47 -58.37 6.70
C ARG A 21 -7.58 -57.61 7.69
N ASP A 22 -6.89 -58.34 8.57
CA ASP A 22 -6.06 -57.78 9.65
C ASP A 22 -4.92 -56.89 9.13
N TRP A 23 -4.45 -57.10 7.89
CA TRP A 23 -3.45 -56.25 7.25
C TRP A 23 -3.89 -54.77 7.13
N GLU A 24 -5.19 -54.50 7.16
CA GLU A 24 -5.74 -53.14 7.13
C GLU A 24 -5.40 -52.34 8.40
N ASP A 25 -5.08 -53.01 9.51
CA ASP A 25 -4.67 -52.35 10.76
C ASP A 25 -3.40 -51.54 10.56
N PHE A 26 -2.51 -51.93 9.64
CA PHE A 26 -1.35 -51.12 9.27
C PHE A 26 -1.72 -49.68 8.88
N TYR A 27 -2.77 -49.51 8.07
CA TYR A 27 -3.25 -48.19 7.64
C TYR A 27 -4.07 -47.48 8.73
N ARG A 28 -4.87 -48.23 9.50
CA ARG A 28 -5.63 -47.68 10.62
C ARG A 28 -4.70 -47.13 11.70
N GLU A 29 -3.64 -47.86 12.02
CA GLU A 29 -2.60 -47.45 12.95
C GLU A 29 -1.77 -46.30 12.42
N ARG A 30 -1.54 -46.20 11.10
CA ARG A 30 -0.91 -44.99 10.53
C ARG A 30 -1.76 -43.75 10.76
N TRP A 31 -3.07 -43.85 10.55
CA TRP A 31 -4.02 -42.73 10.69
C TRP A 31 -4.30 -42.35 12.16
N SER A 32 -4.20 -43.28 13.09
CA SER A 32 -4.40 -42.99 14.52
C SER A 32 -3.37 -41.97 15.03
N TYR A 33 -3.76 -41.19 16.03
CA TYR A 33 -2.93 -40.13 16.61
C TYR A 33 -3.20 -40.01 18.12
N ASP A 34 -2.26 -39.42 18.85
CA ASP A 34 -2.33 -39.29 20.32
C ASP A 34 -3.31 -38.18 20.71
N ARG A 35 -3.21 -37.05 20.00
CA ARG A 35 -4.07 -35.86 20.16
C ARG A 35 -4.01 -34.99 18.92
N SER A 36 -4.93 -34.05 18.85
CA SER A 36 -4.97 -33.03 17.81
C SER A 36 -5.12 -31.64 18.44
N VAL A 37 -4.60 -30.61 17.77
CA VAL A 37 -4.53 -29.23 18.30
C VAL A 37 -4.91 -28.24 17.21
N ARG A 38 -5.82 -27.31 17.53
CA ARG A 38 -6.16 -26.22 16.63
C ARG A 38 -5.03 -25.19 16.56
N THR A 39 -4.68 -24.78 15.34
CA THR A 39 -3.72 -23.69 15.09
C THR A 39 -4.05 -22.98 13.78
N SER A 40 -3.17 -22.06 13.36
CA SER A 40 -3.19 -21.42 12.04
C SER A 40 -1.75 -21.19 11.55
N HIS A 41 -1.60 -20.64 10.35
CA HIS A 41 -0.31 -20.29 9.76
C HIS A 41 -0.09 -18.79 9.81
N SER A 42 0.92 -18.38 10.55
CA SER A 42 1.34 -16.98 10.70
C SER A 42 2.19 -16.49 9.53
N VAL A 43 1.62 -16.50 8.33
CA VAL A 43 2.26 -16.08 7.08
C VAL A 43 1.39 -15.09 6.30
N ASN A 44 2.03 -14.14 5.62
CA ASN A 44 1.37 -13.09 4.86
C ASN A 44 0.69 -13.66 3.58
N CYS A 45 -0.51 -14.22 3.73
CA CYS A 45 -1.23 -14.89 2.65
C CYS A 45 -2.72 -14.54 2.54
N SER A 46 -3.24 -13.74 3.47
CA SER A 46 -4.68 -13.41 3.69
C SER A 46 -5.60 -14.58 4.04
N GLY A 47 -5.13 -15.82 3.95
CA GLY A 47 -5.96 -17.00 4.15
C GLY A 47 -6.54 -17.12 5.56
N SER A 48 -5.77 -16.79 6.61
CA SER A 48 -6.21 -16.89 8.02
C SER A 48 -6.88 -18.24 8.36
N CYS A 49 -6.44 -19.32 7.71
CA CYS A 49 -7.11 -20.62 7.73
C CYS A 49 -6.90 -21.30 9.09
N SER A 50 -7.95 -21.90 9.65
CA SER A 50 -7.84 -22.71 10.87
C SER A 50 -7.49 -24.14 10.46
N TRP A 51 -6.53 -24.73 11.16
CA TRP A 51 -6.03 -26.07 10.93
C TRP A 51 -6.11 -26.90 12.20
N GLU A 52 -6.30 -28.20 12.05
CA GLU A 52 -6.08 -29.19 13.07
C GLU A 52 -4.74 -29.89 12.80
N VAL A 53 -3.81 -29.75 13.74
CA VAL A 53 -2.49 -30.42 13.68
C VAL A 53 -2.56 -31.70 14.51
N PHE A 54 -2.10 -32.81 13.93
CA PHE A 54 -2.15 -34.13 14.54
C PHE A 54 -0.78 -34.51 15.12
N VAL A 55 -0.78 -34.93 16.38
CA VAL A 55 0.40 -35.38 17.12
C VAL A 55 0.34 -36.88 17.28
N LYS A 56 1.39 -37.59 16.90
CA LYS A 56 1.55 -39.03 17.08
C LYS A 56 2.95 -39.33 17.58
N ASN A 57 3.06 -40.20 18.59
CA ASN A 57 4.31 -40.49 19.30
C ASN A 57 5.01 -39.22 19.81
N GLY A 58 4.22 -38.24 20.27
CA GLY A 58 4.73 -36.95 20.76
C GLY A 58 5.31 -36.00 19.70
N LEU A 59 5.17 -36.30 18.40
CA LEU A 59 5.66 -35.48 17.29
C LEU A 59 4.51 -34.97 16.41
N ILE A 60 4.65 -33.76 15.88
CA ILE A 60 3.77 -33.24 14.84
C ILE A 60 3.95 -34.08 13.58
N CYS A 61 2.86 -34.64 13.04
CA CYS A 61 2.94 -35.58 11.91
C CYS A 61 2.33 -35.03 10.63
N TRP A 62 1.12 -34.47 10.71
CA TRP A 62 0.42 -33.83 9.59
C TRP A 62 -0.62 -32.85 10.13
N GLU A 63 -1.29 -32.15 9.24
CA GLU A 63 -2.39 -31.24 9.54
C GLU A 63 -3.51 -31.39 8.53
N LEU A 64 -4.73 -31.04 8.92
CA LEU A 64 -5.89 -30.96 8.04
C LEU A 64 -6.67 -29.70 8.36
N GLN A 65 -7.40 -29.17 7.39
CA GLN A 65 -8.21 -27.98 7.60
C GLN A 65 -9.31 -28.22 8.64
N LYS A 66 -9.64 -27.16 9.39
CA LYS A 66 -10.86 -27.11 10.18
C LYS A 66 -12.03 -26.66 9.31
N THR A 67 -13.18 -27.26 9.57
CA THR A 67 -14.42 -27.01 8.83
C THR A 67 -15.53 -26.41 9.70
N ASP A 68 -15.25 -26.11 10.96
CA ASP A 68 -16.23 -25.58 11.92
C ASP A 68 -16.27 -24.05 11.96
N TRP A 69 -16.12 -23.42 10.80
CA TRP A 69 -16.35 -21.99 10.65
C TRP A 69 -17.83 -21.67 10.91
N PRO A 70 -18.16 -20.59 11.64
CA PRO A 70 -19.53 -20.17 11.78
C PRO A 70 -20.17 -19.90 10.41
N GLN A 71 -21.34 -20.47 10.17
CA GLN A 71 -22.12 -20.18 8.96
C GLN A 71 -22.56 -18.72 8.98
N ILE A 72 -22.39 -18.02 7.86
CA ILE A 72 -22.73 -16.59 7.73
C ILE A 72 -24.26 -16.43 7.69
N ASN A 73 -24.90 -17.13 6.75
CA ASN A 73 -26.36 -17.23 6.59
C ASN A 73 -26.69 -18.48 5.74
N SER A 74 -27.98 -18.71 5.44
CA SER A 74 -28.44 -19.89 4.69
C SER A 74 -28.19 -19.83 3.17
N GLU A 75 -27.84 -18.68 2.62
CA GLU A 75 -27.76 -18.43 1.17
C GLU A 75 -26.32 -18.32 0.67
N THR A 76 -25.41 -17.80 1.50
CA THR A 76 -24.00 -17.62 1.17
C THR A 76 -23.22 -18.91 1.47
N PRO A 77 -22.40 -19.41 0.52
CA PRO A 77 -21.51 -20.54 0.77
C PRO A 77 -20.64 -20.30 2.01
N SER A 78 -20.45 -21.37 2.79
CA SER A 78 -19.59 -21.32 3.97
C SER A 78 -18.11 -21.27 3.56
N TYR A 79 -17.27 -20.77 4.45
CA TYR A 79 -15.82 -20.67 4.20
C TYR A 79 -15.08 -22.01 4.23
N GLU A 80 -15.66 -23.04 4.82
CA GLU A 80 -15.00 -24.34 4.95
C GLU A 80 -14.71 -24.97 3.57
N PRO A 81 -13.57 -25.68 3.40
CA PRO A 81 -12.52 -25.95 4.38
C PRO A 81 -11.41 -24.88 4.43
N ARG A 82 -11.43 -23.86 3.56
CA ARG A 82 -10.26 -22.98 3.31
C ARG A 82 -8.98 -23.82 3.03
N GLY A 83 -7.82 -23.32 3.47
CA GLY A 83 -6.53 -23.97 3.33
C GLY A 83 -5.88 -23.79 1.95
N CYS A 84 -4.64 -24.26 1.82
CA CYS A 84 -3.91 -24.29 0.56
C CYS A 84 -2.77 -25.31 0.61
N GLN A 85 -2.16 -25.60 -0.53
CA GLN A 85 -1.04 -26.53 -0.67
C GLN A 85 0.23 -26.10 0.09
N ARG A 86 0.35 -24.80 0.43
CA ARG A 86 1.46 -24.30 1.25
C ARG A 86 1.21 -24.62 2.72
N GLY A 87 -0.01 -24.34 3.19
CA GLY A 87 -0.42 -24.62 4.57
C GLY A 87 -0.35 -26.11 4.93
N ILE A 88 -0.88 -26.99 4.08
CA ILE A 88 -0.87 -28.45 4.34
C ILE A 88 0.54 -29.04 4.51
N SER A 89 1.57 -28.36 3.97
CA SER A 89 2.97 -28.78 4.05
C SER A 89 3.74 -28.22 5.26
N ALA A 90 3.13 -27.39 6.11
CA ALA A 90 3.83 -26.66 7.16
C ALA A 90 4.46 -27.58 8.24
N SER A 91 3.83 -28.71 8.52
CA SER A 91 4.30 -29.79 9.41
C SER A 91 5.67 -30.37 9.02
N TRP A 92 6.20 -30.06 7.84
CA TRP A 92 7.58 -30.38 7.47
C TRP A 92 8.62 -29.57 8.28
N TYR A 93 8.36 -28.28 8.54
CA TYR A 93 9.36 -27.36 9.09
C TYR A 93 9.89 -27.68 10.50
N PRO A 94 9.08 -28.15 11.47
CA PRO A 94 9.56 -28.37 12.84
C PRO A 94 10.80 -29.26 12.95
N TYR A 95 10.95 -30.23 12.04
CA TYR A 95 12.02 -31.23 12.07
C TYR A 95 12.89 -31.25 10.80
N SER A 96 12.67 -30.29 9.90
CA SER A 96 13.38 -30.22 8.62
C SER A 96 14.88 -29.90 8.82
N PRO A 97 15.73 -30.22 7.82
CA PRO A 97 17.15 -29.87 7.86
C PRO A 97 17.42 -28.36 7.86
N VAL A 98 16.42 -27.51 7.58
CA VAL A 98 16.58 -26.05 7.54
C VAL A 98 16.24 -25.36 8.87
N ARG A 99 15.76 -26.09 9.88
CA ARG A 99 15.41 -25.54 11.20
C ARG A 99 16.66 -25.16 12.01
N PRO A 100 16.90 -23.88 12.34
CA PRO A 100 17.86 -23.55 13.38
C PRO A 100 17.36 -24.10 14.72
N LYS A 101 18.23 -24.86 15.42
CA LYS A 101 17.90 -25.52 16.70
C LYS A 101 18.48 -24.79 17.91
N TYR A 102 19.46 -23.92 17.68
CA TYR A 102 20.20 -23.19 18.70
C TYR A 102 20.41 -21.75 18.24
N PRO A 103 20.75 -20.83 19.14
CA PRO A 103 21.34 -19.57 18.75
C PRO A 103 22.61 -19.81 17.93
N TYR A 104 22.76 -19.12 16.81
CA TYR A 104 23.95 -19.15 15.98
C TYR A 104 24.54 -17.74 15.87
N ILE A 105 25.85 -17.63 16.06
CA ILE A 105 26.60 -16.37 15.95
C ILE A 105 27.64 -16.55 14.85
N ARG A 106 27.90 -15.50 14.07
CA ARG A 106 28.97 -15.50 13.08
C ARG A 106 30.30 -15.77 13.80
N GLY A 107 31.01 -16.83 13.41
CA GLY A 107 32.18 -17.31 14.17
C GLY A 107 33.27 -16.26 14.37
N VAL A 108 33.57 -15.46 13.33
CA VAL A 108 34.58 -14.40 13.41
C VAL A 108 34.18 -13.27 14.35
N LEU A 109 32.89 -12.92 14.43
CA LEU A 109 32.40 -11.94 15.40
C LEU A 109 32.51 -12.48 16.82
N LEU A 110 32.15 -13.75 17.02
CA LEU A 110 32.24 -14.41 18.31
C LEU A 110 33.68 -14.46 18.83
N ASP A 111 34.65 -14.78 17.97
CA ASP A 111 36.09 -14.78 18.35
C ASP A 111 36.52 -13.41 18.85
N MET A 112 36.22 -12.35 18.08
CA MET A 112 36.61 -10.99 18.42
C MET A 112 35.96 -10.54 19.73
N TYR A 113 34.69 -10.89 19.94
CA TYR A 113 33.98 -10.56 21.16
C TYR A 113 34.56 -11.27 22.37
N GLU A 114 34.84 -12.57 22.28
CA GLU A 114 35.44 -13.33 23.37
C GLU A 114 36.87 -12.90 23.67
N GLU A 115 37.64 -12.49 22.66
CA GLU A 115 38.98 -11.92 22.84
C GLU A 115 38.92 -10.61 23.65
N GLU A 116 37.99 -9.71 23.33
CA GLU A 116 37.84 -8.45 24.07
C GLU A 116 37.33 -8.67 25.49
N ILE A 117 36.40 -9.61 25.70
CA ILE A 117 35.96 -10.02 27.04
C ILE A 117 37.13 -10.62 27.84
N ALA A 118 37.97 -11.44 27.22
CA ALA A 118 39.15 -12.02 27.88
C ALA A 118 40.20 -10.97 28.28
N LYS A 119 40.19 -9.78 27.67
CA LYS A 119 41.00 -8.62 28.08
C LYS A 119 40.44 -7.88 29.30
N GLY A 120 39.33 -8.36 29.88
CA GLY A 120 38.70 -7.80 31.07
C GLY A 120 37.72 -6.66 30.80
N LYS A 121 37.31 -6.46 29.53
CA LYS A 121 36.28 -5.49 29.16
C LYS A 121 34.90 -6.00 29.53
N ASP A 122 34.00 -5.10 29.89
CA ASP A 122 32.58 -5.45 29.97
C ASP A 122 31.98 -5.66 28.56
N PRO A 123 30.76 -6.23 28.43
CA PRO A 123 30.11 -6.43 27.14
C PRO A 123 30.02 -5.20 26.23
N VAL A 124 29.70 -4.03 26.77
CA VAL A 124 29.53 -2.77 26.03
C VAL A 124 30.90 -2.23 25.60
N GLU A 125 31.90 -2.31 26.46
CA GLU A 125 33.29 -1.95 26.16
C GLU A 125 33.91 -2.88 25.11
N ALA A 126 33.62 -4.18 25.19
CA ALA A 126 34.06 -5.17 24.21
C ALA A 126 33.46 -4.88 22.83
N TRP A 127 32.15 -4.61 22.76
CA TRP A 127 31.50 -4.19 21.52
C TRP A 127 32.08 -2.88 20.99
N ALA A 128 32.24 -1.87 21.85
CA ALA A 128 32.82 -0.57 21.49
C ALA A 128 34.24 -0.72 20.93
N ALA A 129 35.03 -1.66 21.44
CA ALA A 129 36.39 -1.92 20.96
C ALA A 129 36.41 -2.58 19.57
N ILE A 130 35.47 -3.49 19.28
CA ILE A 130 35.29 -4.05 17.94
C ILE A 130 34.86 -2.94 16.98
N GLU A 131 33.89 -2.13 17.39
CA GLU A 131 33.36 -1.01 16.61
C GLU A 131 34.25 0.24 16.59
N ALA A 132 35.41 0.22 17.23
CA ALA A 132 36.43 1.26 17.06
C ALA A 132 37.51 0.86 16.04
N ASP A 133 37.57 -0.42 15.66
CA ASP A 133 38.60 -1.00 14.81
C ASP A 133 38.06 -1.24 13.38
N PRO A 134 38.49 -0.47 12.37
CA PRO A 134 38.02 -0.62 11.00
C PRO A 134 38.24 -2.01 10.40
N GLU A 135 39.33 -2.69 10.75
CA GLU A 135 39.65 -4.01 10.21
C GLU A 135 38.76 -5.09 10.84
N LYS A 136 38.47 -4.99 12.15
CA LYS A 136 37.50 -5.90 12.81
C LYS A 136 36.10 -5.73 12.21
N LYS A 137 35.61 -4.49 12.10
CA LYS A 137 34.33 -4.19 11.44
C LYS A 137 34.23 -4.80 10.06
N LYS A 138 35.21 -4.52 9.21
CA LYS A 138 35.26 -5.02 7.84
C LYS A 138 35.26 -6.55 7.79
N THR A 139 36.02 -7.20 8.68
CA THR A 139 36.18 -8.65 8.69
C THR A 139 34.86 -9.38 8.96
N TYR A 140 34.12 -9.04 10.03
CA TYR A 140 32.88 -9.76 10.31
C TYR A 140 31.74 -9.36 9.37
N ARG A 141 31.65 -8.09 8.96
CA ARG A 141 30.63 -7.62 7.99
C ARG A 141 30.80 -8.30 6.64
N ASN A 142 32.05 -8.47 6.18
CA ASN A 142 32.34 -9.19 4.93
C ASN A 142 32.04 -10.70 5.00
N ALA A 143 31.89 -11.27 6.21
CA ALA A 143 31.52 -12.66 6.41
C ALA A 143 30.00 -12.90 6.32
N ARG A 144 29.17 -11.84 6.31
CA ARG A 144 27.72 -11.95 6.11
C ARG A 144 27.40 -12.64 4.78
N GLY A 145 26.55 -13.66 4.81
CA GLY A 145 26.18 -14.47 3.64
C GLY A 145 27.15 -15.60 3.29
N LYS A 146 28.25 -15.81 4.04
CA LYS A 146 29.32 -16.78 3.72
C LYS A 146 29.42 -17.96 4.69
N ALA A 147 28.32 -18.30 5.38
CA ALA A 147 28.31 -19.31 6.44
C ALA A 147 29.35 -19.04 7.56
N GLY A 148 30.00 -20.06 8.12
CA GLY A 148 30.89 -19.89 9.28
C GLY A 148 30.13 -19.63 10.59
N TRP A 149 28.93 -20.18 10.70
CA TRP A 149 28.11 -20.13 11.90
C TRP A 149 28.72 -20.99 13.02
N ARG A 150 28.69 -20.46 14.25
CA ARG A 150 28.97 -21.24 15.46
C ARG A 150 27.74 -21.27 16.34
N ARG A 151 27.50 -22.44 16.93
CA ARG A 151 26.47 -22.61 17.95
C ARG A 151 26.86 -21.78 19.18
N GLY A 152 25.99 -20.86 19.58
CA GLY A 152 26.08 -20.10 20.83
C GLY A 152 25.08 -20.56 21.87
N SER A 153 25.07 -19.88 23.01
CA SER A 153 23.98 -19.93 24.00
C SER A 153 23.04 -18.72 23.82
N TRP A 154 21.86 -18.77 24.43
CA TRP A 154 20.96 -17.60 24.48
C TRP A 154 21.66 -16.43 25.14
N ASP A 155 22.22 -16.63 26.34
CA ASP A 155 22.94 -15.60 27.09
C ASP A 155 24.02 -14.92 26.25
N LYS A 156 24.89 -15.69 25.58
CA LYS A 156 25.97 -15.13 24.76
C LYS A 156 25.44 -14.31 23.59
N ALA A 157 24.42 -14.81 22.89
CA ALA A 157 23.83 -14.11 21.75
C ALA A 157 23.13 -12.83 22.19
N THR A 158 22.39 -12.87 23.31
CA THR A 158 21.69 -11.70 23.86
C THR A 158 22.64 -10.69 24.50
N ASP A 159 23.75 -11.13 25.09
CA ASP A 159 24.79 -10.22 25.63
C ASP A 159 25.39 -9.35 24.52
N ILE A 160 25.77 -9.96 23.39
CA ILE A 160 26.31 -9.22 22.23
C ILE A 160 25.24 -8.25 21.70
N TRP A 161 24.00 -8.71 21.56
CA TRP A 161 22.92 -7.86 21.06
C TRP A 161 22.61 -6.68 21.99
N ALA A 162 22.49 -6.92 23.30
CA ALA A 162 22.25 -5.89 24.30
C ALA A 162 23.42 -4.90 24.39
N ALA A 163 24.66 -5.39 24.37
CA ALA A 163 25.85 -4.55 24.35
C ALA A 163 25.87 -3.61 23.14
N SER A 164 25.53 -4.14 21.96
CA SER A 164 25.42 -3.37 20.73
C SER A 164 24.36 -2.27 20.83
N ILE A 165 23.16 -2.60 21.31
CA ILE A 165 22.08 -1.62 21.52
C ILE A 165 22.52 -0.51 22.48
N ILE A 166 23.08 -0.87 23.66
CA ILE A 166 23.47 0.11 24.68
C ILE A 166 24.57 1.02 24.15
N HIS A 167 25.56 0.47 23.44
CA HIS A 167 26.61 1.26 22.80
C HIS A 167 26.02 2.24 21.79
N THR A 168 25.15 1.77 20.89
CA THR A 168 24.51 2.60 19.86
C THR A 168 23.69 3.73 20.47
N VAL A 169 22.84 3.42 21.46
CA VAL A 169 21.98 4.43 22.13
C VAL A 169 22.82 5.49 22.83
N LYS A 170 23.91 5.11 23.51
CA LYS A 170 24.80 6.06 24.20
C LYS A 170 25.57 6.94 23.21
N LYS A 171 26.11 6.36 22.14
CA LYS A 171 27.02 7.05 21.22
C LYS A 171 26.28 7.87 20.16
N TYR A 172 25.26 7.28 19.53
CA TYR A 172 24.60 7.85 18.36
C TYR A 172 23.16 8.27 18.64
N GLY A 173 22.43 7.52 19.47
CA GLY A 173 21.04 7.79 19.79
C GLY A 173 20.15 6.57 19.56
N ALA A 174 18.97 6.57 20.17
CA ALA A 174 18.04 5.46 20.03
C ALA A 174 17.40 5.34 18.64
N ASP A 175 17.31 6.42 17.89
CA ASP A 175 16.83 6.39 16.50
C ASP A 175 17.77 5.68 15.51
N HIS A 176 18.96 5.25 15.96
CA HIS A 176 19.93 4.45 15.21
C HIS A 176 19.73 2.94 15.37
N ILE A 177 18.81 2.51 16.23
CA ILE A 177 18.34 1.12 16.29
C ILE A 177 17.01 1.01 15.56
N ALA A 178 16.86 -0.03 14.75
CA ALA A 178 15.68 -0.25 13.92
C ALA A 178 15.18 -1.70 14.00
N SER A 179 13.89 -1.86 13.78
CA SER A 179 13.21 -3.14 13.87
C SER A 179 12.33 -3.35 12.65
N PHE A 180 12.48 -4.49 11.98
CA PHE A 180 11.66 -4.88 10.82
C PHE A 180 10.86 -6.15 11.11
N SER A 181 9.54 -6.01 11.15
CA SER A 181 8.61 -7.13 11.13
C SER A 181 7.32 -6.70 10.45
N PRO A 182 6.87 -7.41 9.41
CA PRO A 182 5.73 -7.00 8.62
C PRO A 182 4.42 -7.59 9.15
N ILE A 183 3.27 -7.05 8.74
CA ILE A 183 1.98 -7.75 8.74
C ILE A 183 1.59 -8.31 10.14
N PRO A 184 1.12 -7.46 11.06
CA PRO A 184 0.69 -7.87 12.40
C PRO A 184 -0.48 -8.87 12.42
N ALA A 185 -1.43 -8.78 11.47
CA ALA A 185 -2.66 -9.56 11.54
C ALA A 185 -2.43 -11.08 11.47
N MET A 186 -1.31 -11.56 10.88
CA MET A 186 -1.00 -12.99 10.82
C MET A 186 -0.50 -13.58 12.16
N SER A 187 -0.03 -12.75 13.09
CA SER A 187 0.38 -13.16 14.44
C SER A 187 0.65 -11.94 15.33
N MET A 188 -0.38 -11.44 15.97
CA MET A 188 -0.37 -10.12 16.61
C MET A 188 0.67 -9.99 17.73
N VAL A 189 0.71 -10.95 18.67
CA VAL A 189 1.66 -10.93 19.79
C VAL A 189 3.11 -11.06 19.31
N SER A 190 3.36 -11.94 18.35
CA SER A 190 4.69 -12.11 17.77
C SER A 190 5.14 -10.85 16.99
N PHE A 191 4.23 -10.08 16.40
CA PHE A 191 4.57 -8.79 15.79
C PHE A 191 4.94 -7.75 16.84
N ILE A 192 4.16 -7.59 17.90
CA ILE A 192 4.40 -6.53 18.88
C ILE A 192 5.65 -6.80 19.74
N SER A 193 6.12 -8.05 19.89
CA SER A 193 7.25 -8.36 20.78
C SER A 193 8.51 -7.55 20.47
N GLY A 194 8.98 -7.58 19.22
CA GLY A 194 10.19 -6.87 18.79
C GLY A 194 9.98 -5.37 18.58
N HIS A 195 8.78 -4.95 18.13
CA HIS A 195 8.45 -3.54 17.91
C HIS A 195 8.25 -2.79 19.23
N ARG A 196 7.61 -3.42 20.21
CA ARG A 196 7.44 -2.86 21.55
C ARG A 196 8.79 -2.69 22.25
N PHE A 197 9.66 -3.70 22.17
CA PHE A 197 11.04 -3.59 22.68
C PHE A 197 11.80 -2.44 22.01
N CYS A 198 11.67 -2.30 20.68
CA CYS A 198 12.26 -1.18 19.95
C CYS A 198 11.77 0.18 20.49
N ASN A 199 10.45 0.39 20.52
CA ASN A 199 9.85 1.67 20.89
C ASN A 199 10.10 2.04 22.35
N LEU A 200 10.10 1.09 23.29
CA LEU A 200 10.46 1.35 24.69
C LEU A 200 11.88 1.90 24.86
N LEU A 201 12.79 1.55 23.95
CA LEU A 201 14.15 2.08 23.92
C LEU A 201 14.26 3.41 23.17
N GLY A 202 13.19 3.86 22.50
CA GLY A 202 13.19 4.98 21.56
C GLY A 202 13.69 4.60 20.17
N GLY A 203 13.67 3.33 19.80
CA GLY A 203 14.08 2.85 18.49
C GLY A 203 13.02 3.00 17.40
N THR A 204 13.43 2.76 16.17
CA THR A 204 12.60 2.97 14.98
C THR A 204 11.85 1.69 14.58
N MET A 205 10.54 1.82 14.38
CA MET A 205 9.68 0.78 13.83
C MET A 205 9.50 0.96 12.32
N LEU A 206 10.03 0.01 11.55
CA LEU A 206 9.93 0.01 10.09
C LEU A 206 8.56 -0.50 9.63
N SER A 207 7.90 0.29 8.79
CA SER A 207 6.65 -0.07 8.12
C SER A 207 6.81 -1.23 7.13
N PHE A 208 5.70 -1.73 6.59
CA PHE A 208 5.72 -2.84 5.64
C PHE A 208 4.73 -2.67 4.49
N TYR A 209 3.60 -2.01 4.69
CA TYR A 209 2.50 -2.05 3.70
C TYR A 209 2.84 -1.23 2.45
N GLU A 210 3.33 0.01 2.64
CA GLU A 210 3.89 0.82 1.55
C GLU A 210 5.17 0.18 0.99
N TRP A 211 6.04 -0.35 1.86
CA TRP A 211 7.26 -1.01 1.43
C TRP A 211 7.01 -2.25 0.61
N TYR A 212 5.97 -3.03 0.86
CA TYR A 212 5.65 -4.20 0.04
C TYR A 212 4.96 -3.80 -1.26
N HIS A 213 4.73 -2.51 -1.47
CA HIS A 213 3.88 -1.96 -2.51
C HIS A 213 2.46 -2.56 -2.43
N ASP A 214 2.04 -2.92 -1.23
CA ASP A 214 0.71 -3.46 -0.95
C ASP A 214 -0.26 -2.35 -0.56
N LEU A 215 0.22 -1.17 -0.15
CA LEU A 215 -0.63 0.01 0.06
C LEU A 215 -1.20 0.53 -1.28
N PRO A 216 -2.52 0.43 -1.53
CA PRO A 216 -3.15 1.18 -2.60
C PRO A 216 -3.22 2.65 -2.20
N HIS A 217 -2.28 3.47 -2.68
CA HIS A 217 -2.21 4.92 -2.39
C HIS A 217 -3.52 5.67 -2.67
N ILE A 218 -4.37 5.12 -3.56
CA ILE A 218 -5.68 5.69 -3.84
C ILE A 218 -6.66 5.60 -2.66
N MET A 219 -6.52 4.61 -1.77
CA MET A 219 -7.43 4.44 -0.63
C MET A 219 -7.35 5.67 0.31
N PRO A 220 -6.13 6.10 0.74
CA PRO A 220 -6.00 7.35 1.49
C PRO A 220 -6.44 8.59 0.71
N TRP A 221 -6.23 8.63 -0.62
CA TRP A 221 -6.53 9.81 -1.43
C TRP A 221 -8.02 10.04 -1.66
N ILE A 222 -8.81 8.98 -1.86
CA ILE A 222 -10.25 9.09 -2.10
C ILE A 222 -11.05 9.04 -0.78
N TRP A 223 -10.69 8.13 0.13
CA TRP A 223 -11.52 7.84 1.31
C TRP A 223 -10.86 8.22 2.64
N GLY A 224 -9.59 8.64 2.65
CA GLY A 224 -8.88 8.97 3.89
C GLY A 224 -8.62 7.77 4.80
N ASP A 225 -8.64 6.54 4.24
CA ASP A 225 -8.39 5.28 4.94
C ASP A 225 -7.18 4.54 4.35
N GLN A 226 -6.45 3.75 5.16
CA GLN A 226 -5.31 2.97 4.68
C GLN A 226 -5.73 1.94 3.63
N THR A 227 -6.72 1.10 3.96
CA THR A 227 -7.33 0.07 3.11
C THR A 227 -8.50 -0.54 3.89
N ASP A 228 -9.69 -0.46 3.32
CA ASP A 228 -10.81 -1.33 3.69
C ASP A 228 -11.43 -1.93 2.42
N VAL A 229 -11.71 -3.23 2.46
CA VAL A 229 -12.27 -4.01 1.36
C VAL A 229 -13.28 -5.02 1.92
N ALA A 230 -14.22 -5.43 1.06
CA ALA A 230 -15.20 -6.45 1.43
C ALA A 230 -14.54 -7.79 1.75
N GLU A 231 -15.21 -8.62 2.54
CA GLU A 231 -14.81 -10.02 2.73
C GLU A 231 -15.15 -10.86 1.49
N ALA A 232 -14.48 -12.01 1.32
CA ALA A 232 -14.70 -12.84 0.13
C ALA A 232 -16.14 -13.38 -0.01
N ALA A 233 -16.85 -13.53 1.10
CA ALA A 233 -18.25 -13.94 1.09
C ALA A 233 -19.17 -12.91 0.41
N ASP A 234 -18.78 -11.63 0.42
CA ASP A 234 -19.54 -10.57 -0.26
C ASP A 234 -19.40 -10.66 -1.78
N TRP A 235 -18.35 -11.33 -2.30
CA TRP A 235 -18.22 -11.57 -3.74
C TRP A 235 -19.43 -12.35 -4.28
N TYR A 236 -19.95 -13.29 -3.49
CA TYR A 236 -21.13 -14.09 -3.85
C TYR A 236 -22.41 -13.25 -4.01
N GLN A 237 -22.48 -12.09 -3.34
CA GLN A 237 -23.62 -11.15 -3.42
C GLN A 237 -23.60 -10.30 -4.69
N SER A 238 -22.46 -10.24 -5.39
CA SER A 238 -22.33 -9.53 -6.65
C SER A 238 -22.98 -10.30 -7.79
N THR A 239 -23.29 -9.59 -8.87
CA THR A 239 -23.77 -10.18 -10.13
C THR A 239 -22.81 -9.94 -11.30
N TYR A 240 -21.80 -9.08 -11.14
CA TYR A 240 -20.79 -8.81 -12.17
C TYR A 240 -19.42 -8.51 -11.55
N TRP A 241 -18.43 -9.33 -11.87
CA TRP A 241 -17.04 -9.14 -11.44
C TRP A 241 -16.18 -8.67 -12.60
N MET A 242 -15.36 -7.66 -12.33
CA MET A 242 -14.13 -7.43 -13.09
C MET A 242 -12.93 -7.79 -12.21
N VAL A 243 -12.28 -8.90 -12.53
CA VAL A 243 -11.03 -9.30 -11.87
C VAL A 243 -9.87 -8.72 -12.66
N VAL A 244 -9.10 -7.81 -12.04
CA VAL A 244 -8.06 -7.05 -12.75
C VAL A 244 -6.70 -7.24 -12.07
N GLY A 245 -5.77 -7.92 -12.74
CA GLY A 245 -4.43 -8.16 -12.19
C GLY A 245 -4.42 -8.95 -10.87
N SER A 246 -5.43 -9.79 -10.63
CA SER A 246 -5.51 -10.68 -9.45
C SER A 246 -5.67 -12.14 -9.88
N ASN A 247 -4.72 -13.00 -9.47
CA ASN A 247 -4.75 -14.43 -9.79
C ASN A 247 -5.31 -15.26 -8.62
N MET A 248 -6.60 -15.10 -8.33
CA MET A 248 -7.24 -15.61 -7.11
C MET A 248 -7.00 -17.11 -6.83
N PRO A 249 -7.09 -18.04 -7.80
CA PRO A 249 -6.87 -19.46 -7.50
C PRO A 249 -5.48 -19.76 -6.92
N MET A 250 -4.48 -18.95 -7.27
CA MET A 250 -3.11 -19.07 -6.79
C MET A 250 -2.86 -18.24 -5.51
N THR A 251 -3.30 -16.99 -5.50
CA THR A 251 -2.94 -16.02 -4.44
C THR A 251 -3.99 -15.90 -3.33
N ARG A 252 -5.22 -16.33 -3.60
CA ARG A 252 -6.43 -16.38 -2.74
C ARG A 252 -7.09 -17.76 -2.76
N THR A 253 -6.27 -18.81 -2.91
CA THR A 253 -6.70 -20.22 -2.92
C THR A 253 -7.82 -20.56 -1.93
N PRO A 254 -7.75 -20.21 -0.63
CA PRO A 254 -8.82 -20.57 0.32
C PRO A 254 -10.17 -19.90 0.08
N ASP A 255 -10.21 -18.80 -0.69
CA ASP A 255 -11.42 -18.02 -1.01
C ASP A 255 -11.85 -18.24 -2.48
N ALA A 256 -11.07 -18.96 -3.28
CA ALA A 256 -11.30 -19.08 -4.72
C ALA A 256 -12.57 -19.87 -5.09
N HIS A 257 -13.14 -20.65 -4.16
CA HIS A 257 -14.38 -21.39 -4.39
C HIS A 257 -15.57 -20.47 -4.72
N PHE A 258 -15.59 -19.25 -4.14
CA PHE A 258 -16.59 -18.24 -4.45
C PHE A 258 -16.62 -17.89 -5.95
N ALA A 259 -15.51 -18.01 -6.68
CA ALA A 259 -15.51 -17.77 -8.13
C ALA A 259 -16.38 -18.77 -8.89
N SER A 260 -16.23 -20.07 -8.61
CA SER A 260 -17.09 -21.10 -9.24
C SER A 260 -18.54 -20.97 -8.78
N GLU A 261 -18.76 -20.68 -7.51
CA GLU A 261 -20.10 -20.61 -6.93
C GLU A 261 -20.87 -19.38 -7.41
N HIS A 262 -20.20 -18.23 -7.55
CA HIS A 262 -20.78 -17.02 -8.14
C HIS A 262 -21.32 -17.27 -9.56
N LYS A 263 -20.61 -18.07 -10.37
CA LYS A 263 -21.10 -18.45 -11.70
C LYS A 263 -22.36 -19.29 -11.64
N TYR A 264 -22.44 -20.23 -10.70
CA TYR A 264 -23.66 -21.02 -10.49
C TYR A 264 -24.82 -20.15 -9.97
N ASN A 265 -24.51 -19.05 -9.28
CA ASN A 265 -25.46 -18.01 -8.91
C ASN A 265 -25.85 -17.06 -10.07
N GLY A 266 -25.40 -17.34 -11.30
CA GLY A 266 -25.73 -16.56 -12.50
C GLY A 266 -24.88 -15.30 -12.69
N GLY A 267 -23.86 -15.11 -11.87
CA GLY A 267 -22.93 -13.99 -11.97
C GLY A 267 -21.95 -14.13 -13.13
N LYS A 268 -21.51 -12.98 -13.67
CA LYS A 268 -20.56 -12.92 -14.79
C LYS A 268 -19.19 -12.46 -14.33
N ILE A 269 -18.14 -13.10 -14.84
CA ILE A 269 -16.74 -12.77 -14.52
C ILE A 269 -16.00 -12.33 -15.79
N VAL A 270 -15.47 -11.10 -15.77
CA VAL A 270 -14.49 -10.60 -16.75
C VAL A 270 -13.12 -10.57 -16.10
N ASN A 271 -12.12 -11.20 -16.73
CA ASN A 271 -10.74 -11.19 -16.25
C ASN A 271 -9.86 -10.33 -17.15
N LEU A 272 -9.34 -9.22 -16.61
CA LEU A 272 -8.40 -8.31 -17.25
C LEU A 272 -6.98 -8.70 -16.81
N ALA A 273 -6.24 -9.36 -17.70
CA ALA A 273 -4.89 -9.84 -17.41
C ALA A 273 -4.09 -10.02 -18.71
N PRO A 274 -2.80 -9.64 -18.75
CA PRO A 274 -1.97 -9.76 -19.95
C PRO A 274 -1.73 -11.20 -20.38
N ASN A 275 -1.76 -12.15 -19.44
CA ASN A 275 -1.59 -13.57 -19.69
C ASN A 275 -2.88 -14.34 -19.38
N TYR A 276 -2.97 -15.56 -19.92
CA TYR A 276 -4.02 -16.52 -19.57
C TYR A 276 -3.77 -17.08 -18.15
N SER A 277 -4.11 -16.30 -17.12
CA SER A 277 -3.89 -16.63 -15.71
C SER A 277 -4.87 -17.72 -15.23
N ASP A 278 -4.64 -18.30 -14.03
CA ASP A 278 -5.53 -19.34 -13.51
C ASP A 278 -6.96 -18.82 -13.28
N MET A 279 -7.10 -17.53 -12.98
CA MET A 279 -8.40 -16.87 -12.88
C MET A 279 -9.18 -16.93 -14.20
N THR A 280 -8.50 -16.90 -15.35
CA THR A 280 -9.16 -16.96 -16.68
C THR A 280 -9.96 -18.25 -16.87
N LYS A 281 -9.60 -19.35 -16.21
CA LYS A 281 -10.35 -20.62 -16.28
C LYS A 281 -11.77 -20.49 -15.71
N PHE A 282 -12.00 -19.54 -14.82
CA PHE A 282 -13.32 -19.23 -14.28
C PHE A 282 -14.03 -18.15 -15.11
N ALA A 283 -13.31 -17.24 -15.76
CA ALA A 283 -13.89 -16.10 -16.45
C ALA A 283 -14.80 -16.48 -17.63
N ASP A 284 -15.83 -15.67 -17.87
CA ASP A 284 -16.67 -15.72 -19.07
C ASP A 284 -16.06 -14.93 -20.22
N LEU A 285 -15.23 -13.93 -19.88
CA LEU A 285 -14.48 -13.14 -20.84
C LEU A 285 -13.05 -12.89 -20.33
N TRP A 286 -12.08 -13.08 -21.22
CA TRP A 286 -10.69 -12.70 -21.00
C TRP A 286 -10.37 -11.45 -21.82
N VAL A 287 -9.79 -10.45 -21.18
CA VAL A 287 -9.34 -9.21 -21.81
C VAL A 287 -7.81 -9.13 -21.70
N PRO A 288 -7.07 -9.38 -22.80
CA PRO A 288 -5.60 -9.48 -22.81
C PRO A 288 -4.92 -8.12 -23.02
N VAL A 289 -4.99 -7.23 -22.03
CA VAL A 289 -4.30 -5.93 -22.09
C VAL A 289 -2.77 -6.07 -22.12
N ARG A 290 -2.07 -5.13 -22.76
CA ARG A 290 -0.61 -5.01 -22.60
C ARG A 290 -0.25 -4.71 -21.12
N PRO A 291 0.77 -5.36 -20.54
CA PRO A 291 1.13 -5.14 -19.14
C PRO A 291 1.36 -3.66 -18.80
N GLY A 292 0.70 -3.15 -17.76
CA GLY A 292 0.86 -1.77 -17.29
C GLY A 292 -0.03 -0.75 -18.01
N THR A 293 -0.82 -1.17 -19.01
CA THR A 293 -1.73 -0.30 -19.78
C THR A 293 -3.19 -0.37 -19.32
N ASP A 294 -3.47 -1.07 -18.21
CA ASP A 294 -4.82 -1.30 -17.68
C ASP A 294 -5.62 -0.01 -17.46
N ALA A 295 -4.94 1.09 -17.09
CA ALA A 295 -5.57 2.40 -16.92
C ALA A 295 -6.20 2.91 -18.21
N ALA A 296 -5.57 2.71 -19.38
CA ALA A 296 -6.12 3.14 -20.65
C ALA A 296 -7.43 2.41 -20.98
N TYR A 297 -7.47 1.09 -20.76
CA TYR A 297 -8.69 0.28 -20.93
C TYR A 297 -9.81 0.78 -20.00
N LEU A 298 -9.52 0.95 -18.70
CA LEU A 298 -10.51 1.37 -17.72
C LEU A 298 -10.99 2.81 -17.95
N LEU A 299 -10.12 3.74 -18.36
CA LEU A 299 -10.49 5.12 -18.66
C LEU A 299 -11.42 5.19 -19.88
N ALA A 300 -11.23 4.33 -20.88
CA ALA A 300 -12.16 4.20 -21.99
C ALA A 300 -13.49 3.57 -21.58
N CYS A 301 -13.51 2.61 -20.64
CA CYS A 301 -14.77 2.16 -20.04
C CYS A 301 -15.49 3.32 -19.36
N ILE A 302 -14.78 4.14 -18.57
CA ILE A 302 -15.36 5.29 -17.86
C ILE A 302 -15.90 6.31 -18.87
N HIS A 303 -15.19 6.60 -19.95
CA HIS A 303 -15.64 7.49 -21.02
C HIS A 303 -17.00 7.04 -21.59
N VAL A 304 -17.13 5.76 -21.95
CA VAL A 304 -18.39 5.18 -22.46
C VAL A 304 -19.52 5.29 -21.41
N ILE A 305 -19.21 5.00 -20.14
CA ILE A 305 -20.18 5.07 -19.04
C ILE A 305 -20.67 6.50 -18.84
N LEU A 306 -19.77 7.48 -18.78
CA LEU A 306 -20.14 8.88 -18.64
C LEU A 306 -20.98 9.36 -19.82
N GLN A 307 -20.55 9.07 -21.05
CA GLN A 307 -21.27 9.50 -22.26
C GLN A 307 -22.68 8.90 -22.31
N GLU A 308 -22.83 7.58 -22.11
CA GLU A 308 -24.12 6.92 -22.29
C GLU A 308 -25.04 7.03 -21.07
N TYR A 309 -24.50 6.85 -19.86
CA TYR A 309 -25.29 6.68 -18.64
C TYR A 309 -25.37 7.95 -17.80
N HIS A 310 -24.43 8.88 -17.92
CA HIS A 310 -24.52 10.17 -17.23
C HIS A 310 -25.10 11.26 -18.13
N ILE A 311 -24.66 11.35 -19.39
CA ILE A 311 -25.08 12.42 -20.31
C ILE A 311 -26.28 12.03 -21.18
N ASN A 312 -26.14 11.01 -22.03
CA ASN A 312 -27.14 10.76 -23.07
C ASN A 312 -28.47 10.24 -22.51
N ARG A 313 -28.42 9.25 -21.62
CA ARG A 313 -29.61 8.64 -21.01
C ARG A 313 -29.91 9.17 -19.61
N ARG A 314 -28.86 9.53 -18.86
CA ARG A 314 -28.91 9.94 -17.45
C ARG A 314 -29.61 8.92 -16.54
N SER A 315 -28.84 8.04 -15.90
CA SER A 315 -29.32 7.12 -14.88
C SER A 315 -29.63 7.87 -13.58
N GLU A 316 -30.87 7.78 -13.11
CA GLU A 316 -31.32 8.39 -11.85
C GLU A 316 -30.51 7.87 -10.66
N TYR A 317 -30.36 6.54 -10.56
CA TYR A 317 -29.57 5.90 -9.50
C TYR A 317 -28.12 6.40 -9.45
N PHE A 318 -27.44 6.53 -10.60
CA PHE A 318 -26.06 7.02 -10.64
C PHE A 318 -25.98 8.50 -10.25
N TYR A 319 -26.92 9.32 -10.73
CA TYR A 319 -26.97 10.75 -10.41
C TYR A 319 -27.17 10.99 -8.91
N ASP A 320 -28.14 10.31 -8.30
CA ASP A 320 -28.42 10.43 -6.87
C ASP A 320 -27.21 10.00 -6.04
N TYR A 321 -26.57 8.90 -6.43
CA TYR A 321 -25.37 8.41 -5.77
C TYR A 321 -24.24 9.44 -5.83
N VAL A 322 -23.92 9.99 -7.00
CA VAL A 322 -22.79 10.91 -7.13
C VAL A 322 -23.06 12.27 -6.49
N LYS A 323 -24.31 12.74 -6.47
CA LYS A 323 -24.69 13.96 -5.74
C LYS A 323 -24.45 13.83 -4.24
N GLN A 324 -24.79 12.68 -3.66
CA GLN A 324 -24.74 12.51 -2.21
C GLN A 324 -23.36 12.05 -1.69
N PHE A 325 -22.69 11.12 -2.38
CA PHE A 325 -21.56 10.39 -1.81
C PHE A 325 -20.20 10.77 -2.42
N THR A 326 -20.12 11.86 -3.17
CA THR A 326 -18.87 12.24 -3.86
C THR A 326 -18.59 13.74 -3.77
N ASN A 327 -17.38 14.12 -4.19
CA ASN A 327 -17.00 15.50 -4.33
C ASN A 327 -17.41 16.13 -5.68
N LEU A 328 -18.08 15.39 -6.57
CA LEU A 328 -18.46 15.85 -7.91
C LEU A 328 -19.35 17.13 -7.93
N PRO A 329 -20.29 17.36 -6.98
CA PRO A 329 -21.06 18.61 -6.95
C PRO A 329 -20.32 19.81 -6.33
N PHE A 330 -19.12 19.61 -5.78
CA PHE A 330 -18.38 20.71 -5.16
C PHE A 330 -17.75 21.63 -6.20
N VAL A 331 -17.69 22.91 -5.84
CA VAL A 331 -17.30 24.00 -6.74
C VAL A 331 -15.78 24.14 -6.77
N VAL A 332 -15.23 24.24 -7.98
CA VAL A 332 -13.80 24.47 -8.26
C VAL A 332 -13.64 25.87 -8.85
N GLN A 333 -12.70 26.64 -8.31
CA GLN A 333 -12.27 27.90 -8.91
C GLN A 333 -11.33 27.62 -10.09
N LEU A 334 -11.53 28.31 -11.20
CA LEU A 334 -10.64 28.21 -12.35
C LEU A 334 -9.59 29.32 -12.33
N ASP A 335 -8.33 28.94 -12.49
CA ASP A 335 -7.21 29.86 -12.51
C ASP A 335 -6.96 30.34 -13.93
N LYS A 336 -7.19 31.63 -14.18
CA LYS A 336 -6.98 32.24 -15.49
C LYS A 336 -5.49 32.36 -15.81
N GLN A 337 -5.11 31.94 -17.00
CA GLN A 337 -3.74 32.01 -17.52
C GLN A 337 -3.54 33.25 -18.39
N ASP A 338 -2.27 33.63 -18.63
CA ASP A 338 -1.89 34.81 -19.42
C ASP A 338 -2.34 34.72 -20.89
N ASP A 339 -2.41 33.50 -21.44
CA ASP A 339 -2.90 33.23 -22.81
C ASP A 339 -4.44 33.25 -22.93
N GLY A 340 -5.15 33.48 -21.82
CA GLY A 340 -6.60 33.51 -21.75
C GLY A 340 -7.27 32.15 -21.54
N SER A 341 -6.51 31.06 -21.52
CA SER A 341 -6.99 29.74 -21.08
C SER A 341 -7.15 29.69 -19.56
N TYR A 342 -7.71 28.60 -19.05
CA TYR A 342 -7.89 28.35 -17.64
C TYR A 342 -7.29 27.00 -17.22
N LEU A 343 -6.96 26.90 -15.94
CA LEU A 343 -6.58 25.65 -15.28
C LEU A 343 -7.56 25.33 -14.14
N SER A 344 -7.72 24.04 -13.84
CA SER A 344 -8.42 23.64 -12.62
C SER A 344 -7.61 24.09 -11.41
N GLY A 345 -8.16 25.05 -10.64
CA GLY A 345 -7.57 25.53 -9.39
C GLY A 345 -8.00 24.67 -8.20
N ARG A 346 -8.21 25.33 -7.06
CA ARG A 346 -8.67 24.68 -5.82
C ARG A 346 -10.20 24.63 -5.72
N PHE A 347 -10.71 23.75 -4.86
CA PHE A 347 -12.09 23.83 -4.40
C PHE A 347 -12.35 25.17 -3.68
N MET A 348 -13.55 25.72 -3.89
CA MET A 348 -14.07 26.87 -3.17
C MET A 348 -14.38 26.47 -1.71
N ARG A 349 -14.07 27.37 -0.79
CA ARG A 349 -14.14 27.17 0.66
C ARG A 349 -15.13 28.13 1.29
N ALA A 350 -15.55 27.84 2.52
CA ALA A 350 -16.44 28.73 3.28
C ALA A 350 -15.83 30.13 3.48
N THR A 351 -14.51 30.24 3.65
CA THR A 351 -13.80 31.53 3.75
C THR A 351 -13.86 32.38 2.49
N ASP A 352 -14.18 31.79 1.32
CA ASP A 352 -14.37 32.53 0.08
C ASP A 352 -15.72 33.26 0.01
N PHE A 353 -16.59 33.09 1.01
CA PHE A 353 -17.92 33.71 1.05
C PHE A 353 -18.15 34.39 2.40
N THR A 354 -18.44 35.69 2.38
CA THR A 354 -18.61 36.51 3.59
C THR A 354 -19.64 35.94 4.58
N GLN A 355 -20.71 35.30 4.06
CA GLN A 355 -21.75 34.69 4.88
C GLN A 355 -21.31 33.44 5.66
N TYR A 356 -20.19 32.81 5.28
CA TYR A 356 -19.68 31.58 5.91
C TYR A 356 -18.27 31.72 6.49
N ALA A 357 -17.57 32.84 6.26
CA ALA A 357 -16.20 33.05 6.73
C ALA A 357 -16.06 33.04 8.26
N GLY A 358 -17.15 33.22 9.01
CA GLY A 358 -17.18 33.15 10.48
C GLY A 358 -17.36 31.73 11.04
N GLU A 359 -17.54 30.71 10.20
CA GLU A 359 -17.64 29.33 10.65
C GLU A 359 -16.31 28.83 11.24
N GLU A 360 -16.38 28.02 12.29
CA GLU A 360 -15.19 27.34 12.83
C GLU A 360 -14.54 26.48 11.74
N ASN A 361 -13.21 26.51 11.63
CA ASN A 361 -12.45 25.78 10.61
C ASN A 361 -12.93 26.05 9.16
N ALA A 362 -13.45 27.24 8.85
CA ALA A 362 -14.03 27.59 7.55
C ALA A 362 -13.13 27.29 6.34
N ASP A 363 -11.81 27.39 6.48
CA ASP A 363 -10.85 27.05 5.40
C ASP A 363 -10.89 25.57 4.98
N TRP A 364 -11.45 24.70 5.81
CA TRP A 364 -11.56 23.26 5.58
C TRP A 364 -12.99 22.80 5.28
N LYS A 365 -13.91 23.75 5.02
CA LYS A 365 -15.29 23.47 4.63
C LYS A 365 -15.51 23.90 3.19
N LEU A 366 -15.97 22.97 2.34
CA LEU A 366 -16.10 23.17 0.90
C LEU A 366 -17.53 23.57 0.51
N ILE A 367 -17.69 24.19 -0.66
CA ILE A 367 -18.93 24.82 -1.12
C ILE A 367 -19.59 24.04 -2.27
N GLN A 368 -20.92 24.07 -2.31
CA GLN A 368 -21.77 23.59 -3.41
C GLN A 368 -22.70 24.70 -3.93
N LEU A 369 -23.27 24.50 -5.11
CA LEU A 369 -24.35 25.33 -5.66
C LEU A 369 -25.66 24.54 -5.67
N GLU A 370 -26.78 25.22 -5.46
CA GLU A 370 -28.11 24.60 -5.55
C GLU A 370 -28.60 24.56 -7.01
N GLN A 371 -29.02 23.38 -7.48
CA GLN A 371 -29.50 23.13 -8.83
C GLN A 371 -30.60 24.12 -9.24
N GLY A 372 -30.50 24.67 -10.46
CA GLY A 372 -31.50 25.60 -11.00
C GLY A 372 -31.50 26.99 -10.35
N THR A 373 -30.55 27.30 -9.46
CA THR A 373 -30.42 28.61 -8.80
C THR A 373 -28.99 29.14 -8.87
N ASP A 374 -28.78 30.35 -8.35
CA ASP A 374 -27.45 30.93 -8.11
C ASP A 374 -27.07 30.94 -6.62
N LYS A 375 -27.77 30.13 -5.80
CA LYS A 375 -27.53 30.08 -4.36
C LYS A 375 -26.30 29.23 -4.04
N VAL A 376 -25.44 29.81 -3.21
CA VAL A 376 -24.26 29.17 -2.64
C VAL A 376 -24.62 28.46 -1.34
N LYS A 377 -24.35 27.16 -1.27
CA LYS A 377 -24.66 26.30 -0.14
C LYS A 377 -23.39 25.79 0.51
N LEU A 378 -23.37 25.80 1.84
CA LEU A 378 -22.32 25.19 2.67
C LEU A 378 -22.84 23.85 3.20
N PRO A 379 -22.56 22.71 2.52
CA PRO A 379 -22.98 21.40 2.99
C PRO A 379 -22.26 20.99 4.27
N VAL A 380 -22.96 20.22 5.10
CA VAL A 380 -22.37 19.47 6.22
C VAL A 380 -21.39 18.39 5.73
N GLY A 381 -20.58 17.80 6.63
CA GLY A 381 -19.76 16.62 6.33
C GLY A 381 -18.31 16.83 5.88
N THR A 382 -17.95 18.01 5.41
CA THR A 382 -16.56 18.33 5.03
C THR A 382 -15.60 18.34 6.22
N LEU A 383 -14.28 18.23 5.98
CA LEU A 383 -13.29 17.93 7.01
C LEU A 383 -13.27 18.92 8.19
N GLY A 384 -13.57 20.20 7.94
CA GLY A 384 -13.63 21.21 9.00
C GLY A 384 -14.61 20.89 10.12
N TYR A 385 -15.72 20.20 9.82
CA TYR A 385 -16.73 19.80 10.82
C TYR A 385 -16.24 18.70 11.77
N ARG A 386 -15.24 17.90 11.38
CA ARG A 386 -14.73 16.78 12.19
C ARG A 386 -14.02 17.24 13.46
N TRP A 387 -13.41 18.42 13.41
CA TRP A 387 -12.51 18.95 14.43
C TRP A 387 -13.03 20.24 15.06
N GLU A 388 -14.33 20.48 14.99
CA GLU A 388 -14.97 21.55 15.76
C GLU A 388 -14.78 21.30 17.26
N GLU A 389 -14.54 22.36 18.03
CA GLU A 389 -14.34 22.29 19.48
C GLU A 389 -15.57 21.67 20.16
N GLU A 390 -16.77 22.12 19.77
CA GLU A 390 -18.03 21.48 20.13
C GLU A 390 -18.49 20.54 19.03
N ASN A 391 -18.78 19.29 19.37
CA ASN A 391 -19.33 18.34 18.41
C ASN A 391 -20.79 18.70 18.08
N THR A 392 -20.97 19.41 16.97
CA THR A 392 -22.28 19.86 16.48
C THR A 392 -23.10 18.76 15.79
N GLY A 393 -22.54 17.56 15.60
CA GLY A 393 -23.17 16.47 14.84
C GLY A 393 -23.23 16.70 13.32
N ARG A 394 -22.63 17.79 12.82
CA ARG A 394 -22.60 18.17 11.39
C ARG A 394 -21.55 17.43 10.56
N TRP A 395 -20.81 16.49 11.14
CA TRP A 395 -19.91 15.62 10.37
C TRP A 395 -20.64 14.35 9.90
N ASN A 396 -21.45 14.50 8.86
CA ASN A 396 -22.27 13.45 8.24
C ASN A 396 -22.47 13.72 6.73
N LEU A 397 -23.09 12.79 5.99
CA LEU A 397 -23.29 12.87 4.53
C LEU A 397 -24.74 13.21 4.13
N ASP A 398 -25.47 13.93 4.98
CA ASP A 398 -26.79 14.45 4.62
C ASP A 398 -26.65 15.60 3.61
N ASN A 399 -27.55 15.68 2.62
CA ASN A 399 -27.64 16.81 1.70
C ASN A 399 -28.36 18.00 2.36
N LYS A 400 -27.80 18.48 3.46
CA LYS A 400 -28.28 19.64 4.21
C LYS A 400 -27.19 20.70 4.27
N ASP A 401 -27.60 21.95 4.20
CA ASP A 401 -26.68 23.05 4.45
C ASP A 401 -26.43 23.26 5.94
N VAL A 402 -25.54 24.19 6.26
CA VAL A 402 -25.17 24.55 7.63
C VAL A 402 -26.35 25.04 8.48
N ALA A 403 -27.44 25.50 7.86
CA ALA A 403 -28.69 25.89 8.52
C ALA A 403 -29.66 24.70 8.73
N GLY A 404 -29.32 23.52 8.22
CA GLY A 404 -30.13 22.31 8.30
C GLY A 404 -31.18 22.19 7.20
N GLU A 405 -31.14 23.06 6.18
CA GLU A 405 -32.07 23.03 5.05
C GLU A 405 -31.61 22.01 4.00
N GLU A 406 -32.53 21.17 3.54
CA GLU A 406 -32.29 20.30 2.40
C GLU A 406 -32.14 21.13 1.12
N PHE A 407 -31.23 20.72 0.23
CA PHE A 407 -31.06 21.33 -1.08
C PHE A 407 -30.64 20.28 -2.10
N ASP A 408 -30.84 20.56 -3.39
CA ASP A 408 -30.37 19.70 -4.48
C ASP A 408 -29.01 20.18 -5.00
N PRO A 409 -27.91 19.43 -4.80
CA PRO A 409 -26.59 19.84 -5.29
C PRO A 409 -26.53 19.87 -6.82
N MET A 410 -26.03 20.97 -7.37
CA MET A 410 -25.79 21.13 -8.81
C MET A 410 -24.61 20.26 -9.25
N LEU A 411 -24.83 19.42 -10.26
CA LEU A 411 -23.74 18.65 -10.89
C LEU A 411 -23.13 19.38 -12.07
N THR A 412 -23.90 20.10 -12.89
CA THR A 412 -23.38 20.74 -14.09
C THR A 412 -23.83 22.19 -14.19
N CYS A 413 -22.94 23.05 -14.69
CA CYS A 413 -23.24 24.44 -15.01
C CYS A 413 -24.09 24.61 -16.28
N ILE A 414 -24.37 23.53 -17.01
CA ILE A 414 -25.34 23.52 -18.12
C ILE A 414 -26.76 23.52 -17.53
N ALA A 415 -27.55 24.54 -17.86
CA ALA A 415 -28.94 24.64 -17.42
C ALA A 415 -29.83 23.57 -18.08
N ASP A 416 -30.99 23.30 -17.47
CA ASP A 416 -31.92 22.27 -17.96
C ASP A 416 -32.48 22.56 -19.36
N ASP A 417 -32.48 23.83 -19.80
CA ASP A 417 -32.84 24.26 -21.15
C ASP A 417 -31.68 24.19 -22.16
N GLY A 418 -30.50 23.73 -21.72
CA GLY A 418 -29.28 23.60 -22.51
C GLY A 418 -28.43 24.87 -22.60
N THR A 419 -28.78 25.95 -21.89
CA THR A 419 -27.98 27.18 -21.89
C THR A 419 -26.76 27.06 -20.96
N PHE A 420 -25.62 27.62 -21.37
CA PHE A 420 -24.39 27.66 -20.59
C PHE A 420 -23.45 28.78 -21.07
N GLU A 421 -22.55 29.21 -20.18
CA GLU A 421 -21.30 29.87 -20.55
C GLU A 421 -20.16 28.86 -20.44
N GLU A 422 -19.14 28.94 -21.29
CA GLU A 422 -17.97 28.07 -21.19
C GLU A 422 -16.65 28.83 -21.32
N VAL A 423 -15.58 28.26 -20.75
CA VAL A 423 -14.21 28.72 -20.94
C VAL A 423 -13.32 27.56 -21.39
N GLN A 424 -12.22 27.87 -22.07
CA GLN A 424 -11.23 26.84 -22.45
C GLN A 424 -10.36 26.48 -21.24
N VAL A 425 -10.42 25.22 -20.81
CA VAL A 425 -9.60 24.67 -19.73
C VAL A 425 -8.59 23.68 -20.30
N ASN A 426 -7.33 23.79 -19.89
CA ASN A 426 -6.28 22.86 -20.31
C ASN A 426 -6.19 21.64 -19.38
N PHE A 427 -6.10 20.46 -19.99
CA PHE A 427 -5.89 19.16 -19.35
C PHE A 427 -4.57 18.55 -19.83
N ALA A 428 -3.88 17.84 -18.95
CA ALA A 428 -2.57 17.26 -19.26
C ALA A 428 -2.76 15.86 -19.85
N ASP A 429 -2.19 15.62 -21.02
CA ASP A 429 -2.15 14.32 -21.68
C ASP A 429 -0.74 13.72 -21.58
N PHE A 430 -0.68 12.53 -20.98
CA PHE A 430 0.55 11.80 -20.69
C PHE A 430 0.77 10.59 -21.61
N THR A 431 -0.09 10.35 -22.61
CA THR A 431 -0.09 9.14 -23.46
C THR A 431 1.29 8.79 -24.00
N ASP A 432 2.03 9.77 -24.53
CA ASP A 432 3.33 9.56 -25.18
C ASP A 432 4.56 9.93 -24.33
N THR A 433 4.40 10.05 -23.00
CA THR A 433 5.50 10.50 -22.13
C THR A 433 6.59 9.44 -21.94
N PHE A 434 6.21 8.16 -21.88
CA PHE A 434 7.17 7.04 -21.83
C PHE A 434 6.70 5.89 -22.72
N ASP A 435 7.65 5.23 -23.41
CA ASP A 435 7.36 4.04 -24.20
C ASP A 435 7.10 2.84 -23.27
N THR A 436 5.99 2.15 -23.51
CA THR A 436 5.57 0.94 -22.77
C THR A 436 6.26 -0.32 -23.27
N THR A 437 7.01 -0.24 -24.39
CA THR A 437 7.80 -1.33 -24.96
C THR A 437 9.09 -1.51 -24.18
N LEU A 438 9.22 -2.66 -23.51
CA LEU A 438 10.41 -3.05 -22.75
C LEU A 438 11.69 -2.92 -23.60
N GLY A 439 12.61 -2.06 -23.15
CA GLY A 439 13.91 -1.83 -23.80
C GLY A 439 13.90 -0.77 -24.91
N ALA A 440 12.74 -0.18 -25.25
CA ALA A 440 12.63 0.93 -26.20
C ALA A 440 12.78 2.31 -25.53
N THR A 441 12.54 2.41 -24.22
CA THR A 441 12.70 3.67 -23.47
C THR A 441 14.18 4.01 -23.29
N GLU A 442 14.64 5.12 -23.85
CA GLU A 442 16.02 5.63 -23.68
C GLU A 442 16.28 6.30 -22.32
N GLY A 443 15.39 6.11 -21.32
CA GLY A 443 15.44 6.77 -20.02
C GLY A 443 15.16 8.28 -20.04
N LYS A 444 14.86 8.84 -21.21
CA LYS A 444 14.38 10.22 -21.41
C LYS A 444 12.94 10.14 -21.90
N GLY A 445 11.99 10.50 -21.04
CA GLY A 445 10.59 10.64 -21.44
C GLY A 445 10.38 11.88 -22.31
N LYS A 446 9.23 11.97 -22.99
CA LYS A 446 8.75 13.21 -23.60
C LYS A 446 7.95 14.00 -22.56
N ASP A 447 7.92 15.31 -22.71
CA ASP A 447 7.02 16.16 -21.93
C ASP A 447 5.56 15.81 -22.26
N SER A 448 4.69 15.92 -21.26
CA SER A 448 3.23 15.86 -21.46
C SER A 448 2.76 17.04 -22.32
N VAL A 449 1.57 16.92 -22.92
CA VAL A 449 0.97 17.97 -23.76
C VAL A 449 -0.33 18.50 -23.17
N ALA A 450 -0.69 19.74 -23.50
CA ALA A 450 -1.94 20.35 -23.07
C ALA A 450 -3.04 20.08 -24.11
N VAL A 451 -4.20 19.61 -23.64
CA VAL A 451 -5.43 19.43 -24.42
C VAL A 451 -6.46 20.41 -23.90
N SER A 452 -6.91 21.33 -24.75
CA SER A 452 -7.84 22.39 -24.36
C SER A 452 -9.28 22.01 -24.67
N ARG A 453 -10.17 22.11 -23.69
CA ARG A 453 -11.59 21.77 -23.84
C ARG A 453 -12.46 22.83 -23.17
N GLY A 454 -13.57 23.17 -23.83
CA GLY A 454 -14.61 24.00 -23.26
C GLY A 454 -15.20 23.34 -22.02
N VAL A 455 -15.26 24.07 -20.91
CA VAL A 455 -15.86 23.65 -19.64
C VAL A 455 -16.97 24.64 -19.32
N PRO A 456 -18.20 24.19 -19.01
CA PRO A 456 -19.28 25.09 -18.64
C PRO A 456 -19.00 25.70 -17.26
N VAL A 457 -19.27 26.98 -17.12
CA VAL A 457 -18.91 27.75 -15.92
C VAL A 457 -20.08 28.58 -15.41
N LYS A 458 -19.95 29.00 -14.15
CA LYS A 458 -20.68 30.11 -13.55
C LYS A 458 -19.69 31.13 -13.02
N LYS A 459 -20.21 32.31 -12.68
CA LYS A 459 -19.44 33.34 -11.98
C LYS A 459 -20.02 33.55 -10.59
N VAL A 460 -19.15 33.65 -9.59
CA VAL A 460 -19.54 33.90 -8.21
C VAL A 460 -18.71 35.04 -7.64
N THR A 461 -19.28 35.83 -6.75
CA THR A 461 -18.57 36.88 -6.03
C THR A 461 -17.96 36.32 -4.75
N ASN A 462 -16.64 36.42 -4.61
CA ASN A 462 -15.92 35.98 -3.42
C ASN A 462 -16.04 37.01 -2.27
N ALA A 463 -15.50 36.68 -1.09
CA ALA A 463 -15.54 37.52 0.10
C ALA A 463 -14.82 38.88 -0.07
N ASN A 464 -13.90 38.98 -1.04
CA ASN A 464 -13.20 40.22 -1.40
C ASN A 464 -14.00 41.11 -2.37
N GLY A 465 -15.17 40.66 -2.84
CA GLY A 465 -15.98 41.36 -3.83
C GLY A 465 -15.53 41.13 -5.28
N GLU A 466 -14.64 40.17 -5.53
CA GLU A 466 -14.14 39.84 -6.86
C GLU A 466 -15.03 38.79 -7.52
N GLU A 467 -15.31 38.96 -8.81
CA GLU A 467 -16.01 37.97 -9.62
C GLU A 467 -15.00 36.90 -10.08
N VAL A 468 -15.18 35.67 -9.60
CA VAL A 468 -14.33 34.51 -9.95
C VAL A 468 -15.11 33.53 -10.83
N VAL A 469 -14.39 32.90 -11.76
CA VAL A 469 -14.94 31.87 -12.65
C VAL A 469 -14.87 30.53 -11.94
N VAL A 470 -16.01 29.83 -11.88
CA VAL A 470 -16.13 28.55 -11.19
C VAL A 470 -16.87 27.53 -12.03
N THR A 471 -16.64 26.25 -11.73
CA THR A 471 -17.35 25.11 -12.30
C THR A 471 -17.50 24.02 -11.23
N THR A 472 -18.10 22.87 -11.56
CA THR A 472 -18.18 21.72 -10.66
C THR A 472 -17.05 20.72 -10.94
N ALA A 473 -16.67 19.92 -9.95
CA ALA A 473 -15.74 18.81 -10.17
C ALA A 473 -16.29 17.76 -11.17
N PHE A 474 -17.61 17.63 -11.29
CA PHE A 474 -18.27 16.80 -12.30
C PHE A 474 -18.00 17.30 -13.72
N ASP A 475 -18.17 18.60 -13.98
CA ASP A 475 -17.90 19.19 -15.29
C ASP A 475 -16.42 19.06 -15.67
N ILE A 476 -15.51 19.26 -14.70
CA ILE A 476 -14.08 19.03 -14.87
C ILE A 476 -13.78 17.58 -15.24
N LEU A 477 -14.39 16.59 -14.56
CA LEU A 477 -14.20 15.17 -14.85
C LEU A 477 -14.68 14.82 -16.27
N LEU A 478 -15.87 15.25 -16.65
CA LEU A 478 -16.44 15.01 -17.98
C LEU A 478 -15.55 15.60 -19.08
N SER A 479 -15.12 16.85 -18.90
CA SER A 479 -14.25 17.52 -19.86
C SER A 479 -12.85 16.90 -19.91
N HIS A 480 -12.27 16.50 -18.77
CA HIS A 480 -10.99 15.80 -18.74
C HIS A 480 -11.04 14.46 -19.47
N LEU A 481 -12.13 13.70 -19.32
CA LEU A 481 -12.31 12.41 -20.00
C LEU A 481 -12.90 12.53 -21.42
N GLY A 482 -13.02 13.75 -21.96
CA GLY A 482 -13.44 13.98 -23.33
C GLY A 482 -14.90 13.63 -23.60
N VAL A 483 -15.77 13.68 -22.60
CA VAL A 483 -17.19 13.36 -22.77
C VAL A 483 -17.87 14.51 -23.52
N ASN A 484 -18.33 14.24 -24.73
CA ASN A 484 -18.85 15.26 -25.62
C ASN A 484 -20.28 15.65 -25.22
N ARG A 485 -20.46 16.96 -25.00
CA ARG A 485 -21.73 17.59 -24.58
C ARG A 485 -22.15 18.74 -25.50
N GLY A 486 -21.54 18.83 -26.69
CA GLY A 486 -21.73 19.98 -27.60
C GLY A 486 -20.90 21.22 -27.25
N LEU A 487 -19.86 21.04 -26.42
CA LEU A 487 -18.93 22.08 -25.98
C LEU A 487 -17.79 22.26 -26.99
N SER A 488 -17.15 23.42 -27.01
CA SER A 488 -16.04 23.70 -27.94
C SER A 488 -14.71 23.09 -27.48
N GLY A 489 -13.69 23.09 -28.36
CA GLY A 489 -12.35 22.58 -28.06
C GLY A 489 -12.14 21.12 -28.49
N ASN A 490 -11.10 20.47 -27.94
CA ASN A 490 -10.61 19.16 -28.36
C ASN A 490 -11.45 17.99 -27.79
N TYR A 491 -12.75 17.97 -28.07
CA TYR A 491 -13.60 16.80 -27.78
C TYR A 491 -13.51 15.76 -28.90
N PRO A 492 -13.53 14.45 -28.57
CA PRO A 492 -13.64 13.40 -29.56
C PRO A 492 -14.94 13.52 -30.36
N LYS A 493 -14.83 13.22 -31.64
CA LYS A 493 -15.98 13.19 -32.54
C LYS A 493 -16.96 12.08 -32.18
N ASP A 494 -16.42 10.90 -31.92
CA ASP A 494 -17.12 9.66 -31.60
C ASP A 494 -16.13 8.66 -30.97
N TYR A 495 -16.58 7.44 -30.67
CA TYR A 495 -15.73 6.40 -30.09
C TYR A 495 -14.63 5.90 -31.03
N ASP A 496 -14.70 6.19 -32.33
CA ASP A 496 -13.72 5.78 -33.35
C ASP A 496 -12.56 6.78 -33.49
N ASP A 497 -12.63 7.92 -32.81
CA ASP A 497 -11.59 8.93 -32.80
C ASP A 497 -10.39 8.50 -31.95
N ALA A 498 -9.41 7.87 -32.59
CA ALA A 498 -8.18 7.42 -31.93
C ALA A 498 -7.21 8.55 -31.57
N THR A 499 -7.45 9.79 -32.02
CA THR A 499 -6.54 10.91 -31.78
C THR A 499 -6.79 11.60 -30.44
N GLN A 500 -7.88 11.26 -29.76
CA GLN A 500 -8.28 11.85 -28.50
C GLN A 500 -8.14 10.81 -27.39
N ALA A 501 -7.42 11.18 -26.33
CA ALA A 501 -7.25 10.33 -25.17
C ALA A 501 -8.60 9.88 -24.58
N TYR A 502 -8.61 8.64 -24.08
CA TYR A 502 -9.72 7.97 -23.38
C TYR A 502 -10.88 7.49 -24.27
N THR A 503 -10.81 7.59 -25.60
CA THR A 503 -11.80 6.93 -26.47
C THR A 503 -11.55 5.42 -26.57
N PRO A 504 -12.57 4.61 -26.95
CA PRO A 504 -12.39 3.20 -27.29
C PRO A 504 -11.35 2.94 -28.39
N ALA A 505 -11.24 3.82 -29.39
CA ALA A 505 -10.24 3.70 -30.45
C ALA A 505 -8.82 4.09 -29.99
N TRP A 506 -8.68 5.09 -29.10
CA TRP A 506 -7.40 5.44 -28.49
C TRP A 506 -6.87 4.29 -27.64
N GLN A 507 -7.70 3.73 -26.74
CA GLN A 507 -7.23 2.65 -25.87
C GLN A 507 -6.81 1.40 -26.66
N GLU A 508 -7.41 1.16 -27.84
CA GLU A 508 -7.04 0.02 -28.68
C GLU A 508 -5.58 0.12 -29.16
N GLN A 509 -5.11 1.34 -29.43
CA GLN A 509 -3.71 1.62 -29.77
C GLN A 509 -2.79 1.35 -28.58
N GLU A 510 -3.20 1.77 -27.38
CA GLU A 510 -2.40 1.66 -26.15
C GLU A 510 -2.35 0.23 -25.60
N THR A 511 -3.49 -0.45 -25.55
CA THR A 511 -3.65 -1.72 -24.84
C THR A 511 -3.61 -2.93 -25.75
N GLY A 512 -3.84 -2.74 -27.06
CA GLY A 512 -4.04 -3.81 -28.04
C GLY A 512 -5.39 -4.53 -27.92
N VAL A 513 -6.32 -4.06 -27.09
CA VAL A 513 -7.66 -4.64 -26.91
C VAL A 513 -8.65 -3.97 -27.86
N ASP A 514 -9.40 -4.78 -28.60
CA ASP A 514 -10.44 -4.35 -29.54
C ASP A 514 -11.46 -3.39 -28.89
N ARG A 515 -11.76 -2.29 -29.59
CA ARG A 515 -12.65 -1.21 -29.13
C ARG A 515 -14.07 -1.69 -28.85
N GLU A 516 -14.58 -2.67 -29.61
CA GLU A 516 -15.92 -3.20 -29.37
C GLU A 516 -15.97 -3.98 -28.06
N LEU A 517 -14.85 -4.59 -27.66
CA LEU A 517 -14.77 -5.29 -26.38
C LEU A 517 -14.82 -4.33 -25.19
N VAL A 518 -14.10 -3.20 -25.24
CA VAL A 518 -14.17 -2.19 -24.16
C VAL A 518 -15.55 -1.56 -24.07
N ILE A 519 -16.19 -1.25 -25.21
CA ILE A 519 -17.56 -0.72 -25.26
C ILE A 519 -18.55 -1.72 -24.66
N ARG A 520 -18.44 -3.00 -25.04
CA ARG A 520 -19.29 -4.07 -24.52
C ARG A 520 -19.15 -4.19 -23.00
N VAL A 521 -17.93 -4.30 -22.47
CA VAL A 521 -17.69 -4.47 -21.04
C VAL A 521 -18.17 -3.26 -20.25
N ALA A 522 -17.95 -2.04 -20.76
CA ALA A 522 -18.43 -0.80 -20.14
C ALA A 522 -19.96 -0.76 -20.01
N ARG A 523 -20.67 -1.12 -21.09
CA ARG A 523 -22.14 -1.21 -21.09
C ARG A 523 -22.63 -2.30 -20.15
N GLU A 524 -22.07 -3.51 -20.25
CA GLU A 524 -22.47 -4.62 -19.38
C GLU A 524 -22.26 -4.29 -17.89
N TRP A 525 -21.14 -3.66 -17.54
CA TRP A 525 -20.87 -3.18 -16.17
C TRP A 525 -21.93 -2.18 -15.69
N ALA A 526 -22.17 -1.12 -16.48
CA ALA A 526 -23.08 -0.04 -16.09
C ALA A 526 -24.54 -0.50 -16.06
N GLU A 527 -24.99 -1.30 -17.03
CA GLU A 527 -26.33 -1.88 -16.98
C GLU A 527 -26.53 -2.76 -15.76
N ASN A 528 -25.54 -3.60 -15.42
CA ASN A 528 -25.62 -4.43 -14.22
C ASN A 528 -25.71 -3.57 -12.96
N ALA A 529 -24.80 -2.59 -12.82
CA ALA A 529 -24.75 -1.71 -11.66
C ALA A 529 -26.06 -0.92 -11.50
N GLU A 530 -26.63 -0.39 -12.58
CA GLU A 530 -27.91 0.32 -12.53
C GLU A 530 -29.06 -0.61 -12.13
N LYS A 531 -29.22 -1.76 -12.81
CA LYS A 531 -30.32 -2.70 -12.56
C LYS A 531 -30.31 -3.29 -11.16
N THR A 532 -29.13 -3.40 -10.56
CA THR A 532 -28.92 -4.03 -9.24
C THR A 532 -28.65 -3.01 -8.13
N GLN A 533 -28.63 -1.73 -8.46
CA GLN A 533 -28.25 -0.65 -7.54
C GLN A 533 -26.88 -0.89 -6.89
N GLY A 534 -25.89 -1.16 -7.72
CA GLY A 534 -24.47 -1.13 -7.37
C GLY A 534 -23.80 -2.50 -7.19
N LYS A 535 -24.40 -3.62 -7.61
CA LYS A 535 -23.81 -4.97 -7.44
C LYS A 535 -22.81 -5.37 -8.53
N SER A 536 -21.94 -4.43 -8.92
CA SER A 536 -20.76 -4.68 -9.76
C SER A 536 -19.50 -4.43 -8.92
N MET A 537 -18.53 -5.35 -8.98
CA MET A 537 -17.30 -5.20 -8.18
C MET A 537 -16.01 -5.44 -8.95
N PHE A 538 -14.97 -4.75 -8.51
CA PHE A 538 -13.58 -5.02 -8.88
C PHE A 538 -12.92 -5.90 -7.83
N ILE A 539 -12.25 -6.96 -8.30
CA ILE A 539 -11.30 -7.72 -7.50
C ILE A 539 -9.91 -7.47 -8.10
N THR A 540 -9.04 -6.79 -7.37
CA THR A 540 -7.71 -6.40 -7.85
C THR A 540 -6.60 -6.82 -6.89
N GLY A 541 -5.35 -6.68 -7.31
CA GLY A 541 -4.19 -7.07 -6.51
C GLY A 541 -2.86 -6.59 -7.11
N SER A 542 -1.78 -7.27 -6.73
CA SER A 542 -0.40 -6.86 -7.06
C SER A 542 -0.09 -6.79 -8.56
N GLY A 543 -0.84 -7.50 -9.43
CA GLY A 543 -0.62 -7.46 -10.88
C GLY A 543 -0.83 -6.08 -11.50
N THR A 544 -1.66 -5.23 -10.87
CA THR A 544 -1.82 -3.82 -11.23
C THR A 544 -1.22 -2.87 -10.21
N LEU A 545 -1.27 -3.20 -8.91
CA LEU A 545 -0.78 -2.29 -7.88
C LEU A 545 0.73 -2.09 -7.93
N HIS A 546 1.52 -3.12 -8.26
CA HIS A 546 2.99 -3.08 -8.16
C HIS A 546 3.67 -2.32 -9.32
N TRP A 547 2.90 -1.67 -10.20
CA TRP A 547 3.41 -0.72 -11.19
C TRP A 547 3.66 0.65 -10.57
N TYR A 548 4.58 1.44 -11.13
CA TYR A 548 4.87 2.81 -10.66
C TYR A 548 3.59 3.69 -10.62
N HIS A 549 2.72 3.54 -11.62
CA HIS A 549 1.41 4.22 -11.69
C HIS A 549 0.23 3.30 -11.31
N GLY A 550 0.49 2.18 -10.64
CA GLY A 550 -0.51 1.18 -10.28
C GLY A 550 -1.59 1.71 -9.33
N GLY A 551 -1.17 2.22 -8.17
CA GLY A 551 -2.08 2.88 -7.23
C GLY A 551 -2.67 4.18 -7.79
N PRO A 552 -1.82 5.16 -8.22
CA PRO A 552 -2.30 6.48 -8.62
C PRO A 552 -3.23 6.52 -9.85
N LEU A 553 -3.03 5.65 -10.85
CA LEU A 553 -3.81 5.68 -12.09
C LEU A 553 -4.71 4.46 -12.26
N ILE A 554 -4.16 3.24 -12.20
CA ILE A 554 -4.92 2.01 -12.50
C ILE A 554 -6.01 1.77 -11.44
N HIS A 555 -5.64 1.75 -10.16
CA HIS A 555 -6.60 1.57 -9.06
C HIS A 555 -7.57 2.75 -8.95
N ARG A 556 -7.12 3.98 -9.26
CA ARG A 556 -8.01 5.15 -9.35
C ARG A 556 -9.07 4.99 -10.42
N ALA A 557 -8.73 4.47 -11.61
CA ALA A 557 -9.72 4.22 -12.65
C ALA A 557 -10.78 3.20 -12.19
N MET A 558 -10.37 2.11 -11.53
CA MET A 558 -11.34 1.15 -10.94
C MET A 558 -12.24 1.81 -9.89
N ALA A 559 -11.65 2.57 -8.97
CA ALA A 559 -12.39 3.25 -7.92
C ALA A 559 -13.39 4.26 -8.50
N VAL A 560 -12.95 5.11 -9.43
CA VAL A 560 -13.81 6.11 -10.10
C VAL A 560 -14.91 5.44 -10.90
N MET A 561 -14.62 4.38 -11.66
CA MET A 561 -15.62 3.62 -12.40
C MET A 561 -16.71 3.04 -11.46
N GLY A 562 -16.30 2.48 -10.32
CA GLY A 562 -17.23 1.99 -9.30
C GLY A 562 -18.05 3.12 -8.64
N ILE A 563 -17.43 4.27 -8.35
CA ILE A 563 -18.10 5.45 -7.78
C ILE A 563 -19.16 6.01 -8.74
N LEU A 564 -18.80 6.20 -10.02
CA LEU A 564 -19.70 6.71 -11.06
C LEU A 564 -20.89 5.79 -11.35
N THR A 565 -20.81 4.54 -10.91
CA THR A 565 -21.86 3.54 -11.09
C THR A 565 -22.51 3.11 -9.76
N GLY A 566 -22.27 3.86 -8.68
CA GLY A 566 -22.89 3.64 -7.37
C GLY A 566 -22.50 2.36 -6.65
N CYS A 567 -21.38 1.73 -7.02
CA CYS A 567 -21.02 0.41 -6.50
C CYS A 567 -20.36 0.45 -5.11
N MET A 568 -19.80 1.58 -4.66
CA MET A 568 -19.11 1.62 -3.37
C MET A 568 -20.10 1.60 -2.21
N GLY A 569 -19.77 0.83 -1.16
CA GLY A 569 -20.61 0.71 0.04
C GLY A 569 -21.88 -0.14 -0.14
N ARG A 570 -21.98 -0.91 -1.24
CA ARG A 570 -23.09 -1.84 -1.50
C ARG A 570 -22.60 -3.29 -1.39
N ASN A 571 -23.35 -4.15 -0.70
CA ASN A 571 -23.04 -5.59 -0.69
C ASN A 571 -23.09 -6.15 -2.12
N GLY A 572 -22.03 -6.86 -2.53
CA GLY A 572 -21.85 -7.32 -3.90
C GLY A 572 -21.27 -6.27 -4.84
N GLY A 573 -20.84 -5.12 -4.32
CA GLY A 573 -20.33 -3.99 -5.08
C GLY A 573 -19.05 -3.40 -4.52
N GLY A 574 -18.28 -2.75 -5.39
CA GLY A 574 -17.21 -1.84 -4.99
C GLY A 574 -15.83 -2.17 -5.55
N PHE A 575 -14.81 -1.57 -4.95
CA PHE A 575 -13.41 -1.75 -5.32
C PHE A 575 -12.67 -2.51 -4.22
N HIS A 576 -12.14 -3.68 -4.56
CA HIS A 576 -11.52 -4.57 -3.57
C HIS A 576 -10.08 -4.94 -3.96
N SER A 577 -9.12 -4.26 -3.33
CA SER A 577 -7.68 -4.54 -3.47
C SER A 577 -7.22 -5.59 -2.44
N TYR A 578 -6.91 -6.80 -2.92
CA TYR A 578 -6.43 -7.89 -2.07
C TYR A 578 -4.95 -8.19 -2.31
N VAL A 579 -4.13 -7.96 -1.28
CA VAL A 579 -2.65 -8.01 -1.34
C VAL A 579 -2.06 -8.80 -0.16
N GLY A 580 -1.35 -8.18 0.78
CA GLY A 580 -1.01 -8.76 2.07
C GLY A 580 -2.19 -8.90 3.04
N THR A 581 -1.92 -9.44 4.22
CA THR A 581 -2.87 -9.64 5.34
C THR A 581 -2.88 -8.39 6.22
N GLU A 582 -3.22 -7.24 5.66
CA GLU A 582 -3.04 -5.96 6.35
C GLU A 582 -4.05 -5.77 7.50
N LYS A 583 -5.31 -6.21 7.33
CA LYS A 583 -6.42 -5.84 8.21
C LYS A 583 -6.28 -6.40 9.62
N ILE A 584 -5.87 -5.55 10.56
CA ILE A 584 -5.82 -5.88 11.99
C ILE A 584 -7.16 -5.51 12.61
N ARG A 585 -8.07 -6.48 12.73
CA ARG A 585 -9.40 -6.22 13.29
C ARG A 585 -9.37 -5.52 14.66
N PRO A 586 -8.49 -5.90 15.62
CA PRO A 586 -8.33 -5.16 16.89
C PRO A 586 -7.18 -4.14 16.83
N TYR A 587 -7.12 -3.28 15.80
CA TYR A 587 -5.96 -2.39 15.58
C TYR A 587 -5.64 -1.49 16.78
N ALA A 588 -6.63 -0.85 17.41
CA ALA A 588 -6.38 0.08 18.51
C ALA A 588 -5.50 -0.55 19.61
N ALA A 589 -5.85 -1.77 20.06
CA ALA A 589 -5.07 -2.47 21.08
C ALA A 589 -3.67 -2.88 20.58
N ILE A 590 -3.59 -3.46 19.37
CA ILE A 590 -2.32 -3.96 18.82
C ILE A 590 -1.36 -2.82 18.47
N GLY A 591 -1.89 -1.72 17.93
CA GLY A 591 -1.17 -0.50 17.61
C GLY A 591 -0.59 0.16 18.85
N THR A 592 -1.42 0.39 19.89
CA THR A 592 -0.96 0.95 21.17
C THR A 592 0.14 0.10 21.80
N LEU A 593 -0.05 -1.22 21.88
CA LEU A 593 0.94 -2.11 22.49
C LEU A 593 2.25 -2.19 21.68
N GLY A 594 2.16 -2.24 20.35
CA GLY A 594 3.32 -2.30 19.44
C GLY A 594 4.13 -1.00 19.44
N GLY A 595 3.46 0.15 19.53
CA GLY A 595 4.09 1.46 19.68
C GLY A 595 4.54 1.79 21.10
N ALA A 596 4.28 0.90 22.08
CA ALA A 596 4.50 1.15 23.51
C ALA A 596 3.76 2.39 24.06
N GLY A 597 2.64 2.78 23.42
CA GLY A 597 1.86 3.97 23.77
C GLY A 597 1.19 3.91 25.15
N ASP A 598 1.14 2.73 25.77
CA ASP A 598 0.70 2.52 27.15
C ASP A 598 1.79 2.87 28.20
N TRP A 599 3.04 3.13 27.78
CA TRP A 599 4.15 3.53 28.66
C TRP A 599 4.71 4.91 28.31
N THR A 600 4.94 5.16 27.02
CA THR A 600 5.64 6.36 26.52
C THR A 600 5.11 6.72 25.14
N GLY A 601 5.18 7.99 24.76
CA GLY A 601 4.84 8.43 23.40
C GLY A 601 5.50 9.76 23.04
N PRO A 602 5.55 10.11 21.74
CA PRO A 602 5.10 9.31 20.60
C PRO A 602 6.08 8.18 20.20
N SER A 603 5.59 7.16 19.51
CA SER A 603 6.40 6.09 18.90
C SER A 603 7.13 6.58 17.64
N ARG A 604 8.24 5.93 17.28
CA ARG A 604 9.01 6.27 16.06
C ARG A 604 8.66 5.34 14.91
N HIS A 605 7.62 5.68 14.15
CA HIS A 605 7.25 4.97 12.93
C HIS A 605 8.00 5.53 11.71
N GLN A 606 8.53 4.63 10.87
CA GLN A 606 9.28 4.97 9.67
C GLN A 606 8.72 4.25 8.44
N ASN A 607 8.37 5.00 7.40
CA ASN A 607 8.09 4.43 6.08
C ASN A 607 9.39 3.83 5.50
N SER A 608 9.34 2.56 5.15
CA SER A 608 10.51 1.73 4.90
C SER A 608 11.04 1.83 3.48
N THR A 609 10.21 2.19 2.49
CA THR A 609 10.68 2.52 1.14
C THR A 609 11.75 3.59 1.20
N SER A 610 11.48 4.73 1.87
CA SER A 610 12.46 5.80 1.99
C SER A 610 13.62 5.41 2.90
N PHE A 611 13.36 4.73 4.01
CA PHE A 611 14.45 4.25 4.89
C PHE A 611 15.46 3.40 4.11
N PHE A 612 15.01 2.44 3.31
CA PHE A 612 15.90 1.60 2.53
C PHE A 612 16.44 2.33 1.30
N TYR A 613 15.67 3.16 0.60
CA TYR A 613 16.15 3.93 -0.55
C TYR A 613 17.38 4.77 -0.20
N PHE A 614 17.36 5.43 0.96
CA PHE A 614 18.48 6.22 1.46
C PHE A 614 19.58 5.37 2.10
N ASN A 615 19.26 4.45 3.00
CA ASN A 615 20.30 3.70 3.72
C ASN A 615 20.96 2.59 2.87
N THR A 616 20.37 2.18 1.75
CA THR A 616 21.03 1.29 0.78
C THR A 616 21.69 2.06 -0.36
N ASP A 617 21.68 3.40 -0.32
CA ASP A 617 22.22 4.30 -1.35
C ASP A 617 21.62 4.12 -2.75
N GLN A 618 20.42 3.54 -2.86
CA GLN A 618 19.70 3.42 -4.13
C GLN A 618 19.47 4.79 -4.79
N TRP A 619 19.30 5.83 -3.99
CA TRP A 619 19.17 7.22 -4.46
C TRP A 619 20.36 7.71 -5.29
N ARG A 620 21.55 7.12 -5.14
CA ARG A 620 22.73 7.48 -5.94
C ARG A 620 22.68 6.92 -7.36
N TYR A 621 22.01 5.77 -7.51
CA TYR A 621 21.89 5.02 -8.77
C TYR A 621 20.62 5.39 -9.55
N ASP A 622 19.71 6.11 -8.90
CA ASP A 622 18.51 6.63 -9.51
C ASP A 622 18.86 7.78 -10.47
N GLY A 623 18.56 7.59 -11.74
CA GLY A 623 18.75 8.60 -12.78
C GLY A 623 17.42 9.18 -13.27
N MET A 624 16.30 8.88 -12.59
CA MET A 624 14.98 9.31 -13.02
C MET A 624 14.85 10.83 -12.84
N ILE A 625 14.72 11.53 -13.96
CA ILE A 625 14.31 12.93 -13.98
C ILE A 625 12.80 12.96 -13.85
N LEU A 626 12.28 13.78 -12.93
CA LEU A 626 10.84 13.86 -12.70
C LEU A 626 10.11 14.69 -13.77
N ASP A 627 10.79 15.54 -14.55
CA ASP A 627 10.21 16.42 -15.59
C ASP A 627 9.11 15.77 -16.48
N PRO A 628 9.28 14.54 -16.99
CA PRO A 628 8.25 13.91 -17.84
C PRO A 628 6.95 13.50 -17.12
N ILE A 629 6.92 13.50 -15.78
CA ILE A 629 5.69 13.21 -15.00
C ILE A 629 4.95 14.48 -14.57
N TRP A 630 5.39 15.67 -14.99
CA TRP A 630 4.72 16.94 -14.70
C TRP A 630 3.70 17.32 -15.77
N ALA A 631 2.69 18.10 -15.35
CA ALA A 631 1.80 18.77 -16.30
C ALA A 631 2.56 19.82 -17.13
N PRO A 632 2.11 20.15 -18.37
CA PRO A 632 2.83 21.04 -19.27
C PRO A 632 3.06 22.45 -18.72
N TRP A 633 2.14 22.91 -17.88
CA TRP A 633 2.12 24.22 -17.22
C TRP A 633 2.63 24.17 -15.77
N ALA A 634 3.26 23.08 -15.34
CA ALA A 634 3.86 23.01 -14.01
C ALA A 634 5.05 23.97 -13.92
N GLU A 635 4.80 25.18 -13.38
CA GLU A 635 5.82 26.23 -13.25
C GLU A 635 6.52 26.23 -11.89
N LYS A 636 5.82 25.80 -10.82
CA LYS A 636 6.31 25.87 -9.45
C LYS A 636 6.36 24.52 -8.74
N PHE A 637 7.49 24.38 -8.06
CA PHE A 637 7.90 23.39 -7.07
C PHE A 637 7.77 21.90 -7.42
N PRO A 638 8.92 21.19 -7.40
CA PRO A 638 10.30 21.69 -7.51
C PRO A 638 10.59 22.18 -8.96
N GLU A 639 11.65 22.97 -9.13
CA GLU A 639 12.01 23.55 -10.44
C GLU A 639 12.08 22.49 -11.56
N LYS A 640 11.43 22.77 -12.70
CA LYS A 640 11.61 21.98 -13.93
C LYS A 640 13.11 21.92 -14.26
N GLY A 641 13.65 20.72 -14.48
CA GLY A 641 15.06 20.50 -14.79
C GLY A 641 16.00 20.35 -13.59
N GLY A 642 15.51 20.16 -12.37
CA GLY A 642 16.37 20.12 -11.17
C GLY A 642 15.90 19.24 -10.02
N SER A 643 15.00 18.29 -10.28
CA SER A 643 14.18 17.68 -9.24
C SER A 643 14.36 16.17 -9.19
N HIS A 644 15.10 15.72 -8.19
CA HIS A 644 15.30 14.30 -7.89
C HIS A 644 14.37 13.83 -6.77
N ALA A 645 13.96 12.56 -6.78
CA ALA A 645 13.10 11.97 -5.75
C ALA A 645 13.67 12.14 -4.32
N ALA A 646 14.99 12.08 -4.19
CA ALA A 646 15.69 12.33 -2.93
C ALA A 646 15.40 13.73 -2.34
N ASP A 647 15.42 14.76 -3.19
CA ASP A 647 15.17 16.14 -2.76
C ASP A 647 13.71 16.37 -2.41
N GLN A 648 12.79 15.73 -3.15
CA GLN A 648 11.36 15.73 -2.81
C GLN A 648 11.11 15.12 -1.44
N TYR A 649 11.77 14.01 -1.15
CA TYR A 649 11.63 13.36 0.14
C TYR A 649 12.23 14.21 1.26
N LEU A 650 13.42 14.80 1.07
CA LEU A 650 14.01 15.71 2.06
C LEU A 650 13.10 16.90 2.36
N MET A 651 12.49 17.48 1.33
CA MET A 651 11.51 18.54 1.51
C MET A 651 10.29 18.06 2.30
N SER A 652 9.77 16.86 2.02
CA SER A 652 8.65 16.28 2.78
C SER A 652 8.98 16.07 4.26
N VAL A 653 10.22 15.69 4.59
CA VAL A 653 10.69 15.53 5.98
C VAL A 653 10.76 16.87 6.69
N ARG A 654 11.32 17.90 6.04
CA ARG A 654 11.43 19.26 6.62
C ARG A 654 10.07 19.89 6.90
N ASN A 655 9.05 19.55 6.12
CA ASN A 655 7.67 20.05 6.30
C ASN A 655 6.82 19.16 7.24
N GLY A 656 7.38 18.10 7.81
CA GLY A 656 6.66 17.19 8.70
C GLY A 656 5.62 16.31 8.00
N TRP A 657 5.70 16.14 6.68
CA TRP A 657 4.79 15.29 5.91
C TRP A 657 5.16 13.81 6.02
N MET A 658 6.46 13.50 6.07
CA MET A 658 6.97 12.13 6.14
C MET A 658 8.05 12.01 7.23
N PRO A 659 8.16 10.86 7.93
CA PRO A 659 9.19 10.64 8.93
C PRO A 659 10.55 10.26 8.30
N PHE A 660 11.64 10.55 9.00
CA PHE A 660 12.95 9.96 8.70
C PHE A 660 13.75 9.76 9.98
N TYR A 661 14.34 8.58 10.14
CA TYR A 661 15.21 8.23 11.27
C TYR A 661 16.51 7.58 10.77
N PRO A 662 17.69 7.94 11.34
CA PRO A 662 17.91 8.94 12.39
C PRO A 662 17.40 10.34 12.04
N GLN A 663 16.96 11.11 13.05
CA GLN A 663 16.29 12.39 12.81
C GLN A 663 17.28 13.54 12.59
N VAL A 664 18.31 13.60 13.42
CA VAL A 664 19.17 14.77 13.55
C VAL A 664 20.59 14.48 13.09
N ASN A 665 21.17 15.42 12.36
CA ASN A 665 22.49 15.27 11.78
C ASN A 665 23.59 15.19 12.86
N LYS A 666 24.26 14.04 12.94
CA LYS A 666 25.49 13.78 13.72
C LYS A 666 25.37 14.03 15.22
N LYS A 667 24.15 14.02 15.76
CA LYS A 667 23.91 14.36 17.15
C LYS A 667 22.89 13.44 17.78
N ASN A 668 23.24 12.94 18.96
CA ASN A 668 22.33 12.13 19.76
C ASN A 668 21.15 12.98 20.26
N PRO A 669 19.89 12.58 20.00
CA PRO A 669 18.71 13.33 20.45
C PRO A 669 18.66 13.61 21.96
N ILE A 670 19.31 12.79 22.79
CA ILE A 670 19.38 13.01 24.25
C ILE A 670 20.15 14.31 24.59
N GLU A 671 21.11 14.72 23.76
CA GLU A 671 21.88 15.94 24.00
C GLU A 671 21.01 17.20 23.80
N TYR A 672 20.01 17.16 22.92
CA TYR A 672 19.05 18.27 22.76
C TYR A 672 18.32 18.58 24.07
N LEU A 673 17.88 17.54 24.78
CA LEU A 673 17.19 17.72 26.05
C LEU A 673 18.12 18.37 27.10
N LYS A 674 19.39 17.96 27.13
CA LYS A 674 20.39 18.52 28.06
C LYS A 674 20.70 19.97 27.74
N GLU A 675 20.92 20.28 26.46
CA GLU A 675 21.23 21.63 26.00
C GLU A 675 20.04 22.58 26.15
N ALA A 676 18.82 22.15 25.83
CA ALA A 676 17.61 22.93 26.05
C ALA A 676 17.42 23.27 27.52
N ARG A 677 17.60 22.28 28.42
CA ARG A 677 17.54 22.50 29.88
C ARG A 677 18.65 23.44 30.37
N ALA A 678 19.87 23.29 29.86
CA ALA A 678 20.96 24.21 30.16
C ALA A 678 20.68 25.64 29.67
N ALA A 679 19.91 25.78 28.58
CA ALA A 679 19.44 27.05 28.05
C ALA A 679 18.18 27.60 28.77
N GLY A 680 17.69 26.92 29.81
CA GLY A 680 16.57 27.38 30.64
C GLY A 680 15.19 26.85 30.26
N ALA A 681 15.08 25.91 29.32
CA ALA A 681 13.82 25.24 29.01
C ALA A 681 13.49 24.17 30.08
N ASN A 682 12.42 24.39 30.84
CA ASN A 682 11.99 23.56 31.95
C ASN A 682 10.69 22.79 31.69
N SER A 683 9.93 23.10 30.63
CA SER A 683 8.76 22.36 30.18
C SER A 683 8.98 21.66 28.83
N GLU A 684 8.11 20.70 28.47
CA GLU A 684 8.17 20.03 27.16
C GLU A 684 7.96 21.00 25.99
N GLU A 685 7.03 21.96 26.14
CA GLU A 685 6.78 23.00 25.14
C GLU A 685 7.99 23.92 24.96
N GLU A 686 8.64 24.33 26.06
CA GLU A 686 9.86 25.14 26.01
C GLU A 686 11.01 24.38 25.32
N VAL A 687 11.14 23.08 25.57
CA VAL A 687 12.11 22.22 24.88
C VAL A 687 11.77 22.14 23.39
N ALA A 688 10.51 21.89 23.02
CA ALA A 688 10.07 21.81 21.64
C ALA A 688 10.34 23.12 20.88
N ASN A 689 10.01 24.26 21.48
CA ASN A 689 10.28 25.58 20.93
C ASN A 689 11.79 25.85 20.77
N TRP A 690 12.60 25.43 21.76
CA TRP A 690 14.05 25.55 21.68
C TRP A 690 14.64 24.71 20.55
N VAL A 691 14.16 23.47 20.37
CA VAL A 691 14.56 22.58 19.27
C VAL A 691 14.17 23.20 17.93
N ALA A 692 12.90 23.59 17.76
CA ALA A 692 12.39 24.22 16.54
C ALA A 692 13.24 25.44 16.15
N LYS A 693 13.63 26.26 17.14
CA LYS A 693 14.51 27.41 16.95
C LYS A 693 15.89 27.03 16.41
N GLN A 694 16.49 25.91 16.83
CA GLN A 694 17.78 25.49 16.30
C GLN A 694 17.72 25.19 14.79
N PHE A 695 16.63 24.56 14.33
CA PHE A 695 16.41 24.28 12.92
C PHE A 695 16.05 25.54 12.13
N SER A 696 15.15 26.39 12.65
CA SER A 696 14.74 27.62 11.94
C SER A 696 15.88 28.63 11.80
N GLU A 697 16.81 28.67 12.75
CA GLU A 697 18.03 29.50 12.69
C GLU A 697 19.17 28.84 11.90
N GLY A 698 18.97 27.63 11.35
CA GLY A 698 19.97 26.91 10.56
C GLY A 698 21.18 26.39 11.34
N LYS A 699 21.10 26.35 12.68
CA LYS A 699 22.15 25.82 13.56
C LYS A 699 22.24 24.30 13.47
N ASP A 700 21.09 23.66 13.30
CA ASP A 700 20.96 22.21 13.18
C ASP A 700 20.30 21.80 11.86
N LYS A 701 20.51 20.54 11.50
CA LYS A 701 20.07 19.94 10.23
C LYS A 701 19.48 18.57 10.45
N PHE A 702 18.62 18.14 9.54
CA PHE A 702 18.12 16.77 9.53
C PHE A 702 19.22 15.81 9.09
N ALA A 703 19.25 14.60 9.67
CA ALA A 703 20.26 13.58 9.34
C ALA A 703 20.27 13.23 7.84
N LEU A 704 19.08 13.28 7.22
CA LEU A 704 18.89 13.03 5.79
C LEU A 704 19.72 13.96 4.89
N GLU A 705 20.05 15.18 5.33
CA GLU A 705 20.88 16.11 4.56
C GLU A 705 22.33 15.63 4.38
N ASP A 706 22.82 14.76 5.27
CA ASP A 706 24.16 14.15 5.20
C ASP A 706 24.05 12.65 5.52
N ILE A 707 23.14 11.94 4.83
CA ILE A 707 22.80 10.54 5.14
C ILE A 707 23.96 9.54 4.99
N ASP A 708 25.02 9.95 4.28
CA ASP A 708 26.23 9.13 4.10
C ASP A 708 27.27 9.34 5.20
N ALA A 709 27.08 10.31 6.11
CA ALA A 709 27.92 10.42 7.31
C ALA A 709 27.70 9.24 8.27
N GLU A 710 28.79 8.70 8.84
CA GLU A 710 28.75 7.52 9.71
C GLU A 710 27.80 7.71 10.90
N GLU A 711 27.69 8.92 11.45
CA GLU A 711 26.85 9.25 12.58
C GLU A 711 25.36 9.42 12.23
N ASN A 712 24.97 9.25 10.97
CA ASN A 712 23.57 9.32 10.50
C ASN A 712 23.04 7.95 10.03
N HIS A 713 23.85 6.90 10.09
CA HIS A 713 23.48 5.57 9.65
C HIS A 713 22.71 4.80 10.72
N PRO A 714 21.69 3.99 10.37
CA PRO A 714 21.23 2.96 11.30
C PRO A 714 22.37 2.00 11.63
N LYS A 715 22.48 1.58 12.88
CA LYS A 715 23.58 0.74 13.38
C LYS A 715 23.13 -0.68 13.70
N VAL A 716 21.96 -0.84 14.30
CA VAL A 716 21.44 -2.16 14.68
C VAL A 716 20.09 -2.37 14.02
N LEU A 717 19.94 -3.50 13.34
CA LEU A 717 18.68 -3.93 12.73
C LEU A 717 18.35 -5.34 13.22
N TRP A 718 17.14 -5.54 13.74
CA TRP A 718 16.61 -6.89 13.93
C TRP A 718 15.40 -7.18 13.07
N ILE A 719 15.35 -8.41 12.57
CA ILE A 719 14.39 -8.89 11.59
C ILE A 719 13.71 -10.14 12.15
N TRP A 720 12.38 -10.14 12.23
CA TRP A 720 11.62 -11.33 12.63
C TRP A 720 10.30 -11.41 11.85
N ARG A 721 9.81 -12.63 11.64
CA ARG A 721 8.57 -12.92 10.89
C ARG A 721 8.60 -12.42 9.43
N GLY A 722 9.79 -12.26 8.87
CA GLY A 722 9.98 -11.82 7.50
C GLY A 722 11.35 -12.18 6.96
N ASN A 723 11.42 -12.48 5.67
CA ASN A 723 12.67 -12.66 4.93
C ASN A 723 13.00 -11.35 4.21
N LEU A 724 13.32 -10.29 4.97
CA LEU A 724 13.61 -8.97 4.40
C LEU A 724 14.62 -9.04 3.26
N ILE A 725 15.82 -9.58 3.51
CA ILE A 725 16.95 -9.54 2.57
C ILE A 725 16.70 -10.41 1.34
N GLY A 726 16.06 -11.58 1.49
CA GLY A 726 15.83 -12.51 0.37
C GLY A 726 14.45 -12.48 -0.27
N THR A 727 13.56 -11.57 0.14
CA THR A 727 12.20 -11.51 -0.42
C THR A 727 11.77 -10.07 -0.67
N SER A 728 11.68 -9.23 0.37
CA SER A 728 11.11 -7.89 0.20
C SER A 728 12.13 -6.80 -0.08
N MET A 729 13.44 -7.06 -0.01
CA MET A 729 14.49 -6.07 -0.28
C MET A 729 14.60 -5.77 -1.77
N ARG A 730 14.02 -4.64 -2.18
CA ARG A 730 14.22 -4.07 -3.53
C ARG A 730 15.63 -3.48 -3.56
N GLY A 731 16.36 -3.72 -4.64
CA GLY A 731 17.78 -3.39 -4.69
C GLY A 731 18.64 -4.29 -3.80
N HIS A 732 18.42 -5.61 -3.86
CA HIS A 732 19.13 -6.61 -3.05
C HIS A 732 20.66 -6.37 -2.99
N GLU A 733 21.29 -6.21 -4.16
CA GLU A 733 22.74 -6.01 -4.27
C GLU A 733 23.21 -4.68 -3.64
N TYR A 734 22.41 -3.62 -3.74
CA TYR A 734 22.69 -2.34 -3.06
C TYR A 734 22.64 -2.50 -1.54
N ASN A 735 21.68 -3.27 -1.01
CA ASN A 735 21.67 -3.63 0.41
C ASN A 735 22.90 -4.45 0.81
N LEU A 736 23.33 -5.43 0.00
CA LEU A 736 24.55 -6.20 0.28
C LEU A 736 25.79 -5.31 0.36
N LYS A 737 25.90 -4.32 -0.55
CA LYS A 737 27.00 -3.35 -0.60
C LYS A 737 26.92 -2.34 0.55
N HIS A 738 25.89 -1.51 0.57
CA HIS A 738 25.84 -0.31 1.40
C HIS A 738 25.40 -0.60 2.83
N MET A 739 24.41 -1.46 3.07
CA MET A 739 23.97 -1.79 4.42
C MET A 739 24.79 -2.90 5.07
N LEU A 740 25.04 -4.00 4.36
CA LEU A 740 25.69 -5.17 4.95
C LEU A 740 27.22 -5.16 4.83
N GLY A 741 27.79 -4.52 3.81
CA GLY A 741 29.24 -4.47 3.62
C GLY A 741 29.86 -5.79 3.18
N THR A 742 29.09 -6.62 2.46
CA THR A 742 29.53 -7.93 1.98
C THR A 742 29.71 -7.93 0.46
N HIS A 743 30.04 -9.11 -0.08
CA HIS A 743 30.16 -9.30 -1.51
C HIS A 743 28.82 -9.00 -2.20
N ASN A 744 28.89 -8.28 -3.32
CA ASN A 744 27.74 -7.80 -4.08
C ASN A 744 28.10 -7.80 -5.57
N ASN A 745 27.06 -7.76 -6.41
CA ASN A 745 27.17 -7.69 -7.86
C ASN A 745 26.52 -6.40 -8.41
N VAL A 746 26.71 -5.26 -7.74
CA VAL A 746 26.25 -3.97 -8.27
C VAL A 746 27.02 -3.64 -9.54
N LEU A 747 26.32 -3.60 -10.68
CA LEU A 747 26.91 -3.30 -11.99
C LEU A 747 26.76 -1.84 -12.43
N GLY A 748 25.80 -1.11 -11.82
CA GLY A 748 25.53 0.28 -12.15
C GLY A 748 26.52 1.24 -11.51
N GLU A 749 26.83 2.32 -12.21
CA GLU A 749 27.56 3.47 -11.69
C GLU A 749 26.59 4.49 -11.09
N ASP A 750 27.12 5.43 -10.32
CA ASP A 750 26.36 6.54 -9.77
C ASP A 750 25.77 7.40 -10.91
N ARG A 751 24.47 7.73 -10.82
CA ARG A 751 23.71 8.48 -11.85
C ARG A 751 23.11 9.78 -11.33
N ALA A 752 23.06 9.95 -10.01
CA ALA A 752 22.43 11.10 -9.36
C ALA A 752 23.40 12.25 -9.06
N GLU A 753 24.70 12.11 -9.36
CA GLU A 753 25.69 13.18 -9.13
C GLU A 753 25.31 14.43 -9.95
N GLY A 754 25.12 15.56 -9.26
CA GLY A 754 24.67 16.81 -9.87
C GLY A 754 23.16 16.92 -10.10
N LEU A 755 22.40 15.82 -10.00
CA LEU A 755 20.92 15.85 -10.02
C LEU A 755 20.34 16.18 -8.63
N VAL A 756 21.02 15.75 -7.57
CA VAL A 756 20.60 15.94 -6.18
C VAL A 756 21.25 17.20 -5.59
N LYS A 757 20.44 18.09 -5.02
CA LYS A 757 20.88 19.39 -4.48
C LYS A 757 20.77 19.49 -2.96
N GLY A 758 19.77 18.86 -2.37
CA GLY A 758 19.44 18.97 -0.94
C GLY A 758 20.14 17.93 -0.05
N VAL A 759 20.51 16.78 -0.60
CA VAL A 759 21.29 15.74 0.10
C VAL A 759 22.76 15.85 -0.29
N LYS A 760 23.64 15.86 0.70
CA LYS A 760 25.08 16.01 0.49
C LYS A 760 25.67 14.80 -0.25
N TRP A 761 26.36 15.08 -1.35
CA TRP A 761 27.09 14.08 -2.11
C TRP A 761 28.47 13.80 -1.50
N HIS A 762 28.77 12.51 -1.29
CA HIS A 762 30.12 12.02 -0.99
C HIS A 762 30.63 11.23 -2.18
N LYS A 763 31.86 11.51 -2.62
CA LYS A 763 32.47 10.81 -3.76
C LYS A 763 32.51 9.30 -3.54
N ASP A 764 32.95 8.88 -2.35
CA ASP A 764 32.99 7.48 -1.97
C ASP A 764 31.77 7.17 -1.10
N ALA A 765 30.87 6.34 -1.63
CA ALA A 765 29.70 5.90 -0.88
C ALA A 765 30.10 4.97 0.29
N PRO A 766 29.51 5.13 1.48
CA PRO A 766 29.76 4.25 2.62
C PRO A 766 29.35 2.80 2.34
N ILE A 767 30.14 1.86 2.87
CA ILE A 767 29.94 0.42 2.72
C ILE A 767 29.75 -0.19 4.10
N GLY A 768 28.71 -1.02 4.24
CA GLY A 768 28.40 -1.72 5.49
C GLY A 768 27.95 -0.80 6.62
N LYS A 769 26.90 0.01 6.39
CA LYS A 769 26.31 0.94 7.37
C LYS A 769 25.84 0.27 8.66
N LEU A 770 25.34 -0.97 8.59
CA LEU A 770 24.88 -1.72 9.77
C LEU A 770 26.02 -2.39 10.53
N ASP A 771 26.13 -2.07 11.82
CA ASP A 771 27.04 -2.70 12.76
C ASP A 771 26.54 -4.09 13.16
N LEU A 772 25.24 -4.26 13.46
CA LEU A 772 24.70 -5.56 13.86
C LEU A 772 23.36 -5.88 13.20
N VAL A 773 23.25 -7.10 12.66
CA VAL A 773 22.00 -7.66 12.15
C VAL A 773 21.62 -8.91 12.96
N VAL A 774 20.43 -8.87 13.56
CA VAL A 774 19.89 -10.01 14.34
C VAL A 774 18.65 -10.55 13.64
N ASN A 775 18.56 -11.85 13.43
CA ASN A 775 17.40 -12.49 12.81
C ASN A 775 16.78 -13.53 13.73
N ILE A 776 15.46 -13.49 13.87
CA ILE A 776 14.68 -14.45 14.65
C ILE A 776 13.82 -15.26 13.68
N ASN A 777 14.08 -16.56 13.55
CA ASN A 777 13.50 -17.35 12.46
C ASN A 777 13.30 -18.83 12.76
N LEU A 778 12.27 -19.40 12.12
CA LEU A 778 11.93 -20.82 12.11
C LEU A 778 12.84 -21.62 11.14
N ARG A 779 13.46 -20.94 10.17
CA ARG A 779 14.33 -21.57 9.17
C ARG A 779 15.52 -20.68 8.85
N MET A 780 16.63 -21.29 8.41
CA MET A 780 17.80 -20.58 7.88
C MET A 780 17.51 -20.02 6.48
N ASP A 781 16.66 -18.99 6.39
CA ASP A 781 16.38 -18.27 5.15
C ASP A 781 17.53 -17.32 4.76
N SER A 782 17.33 -16.53 3.70
CA SER A 782 18.35 -15.59 3.23
C SER A 782 18.67 -14.55 4.30
N SER A 783 17.67 -13.92 4.92
CA SER A 783 17.90 -12.96 6.01
C SER A 783 18.73 -13.56 7.14
N ALA A 784 18.39 -14.77 7.59
CA ALA A 784 19.17 -15.49 8.59
C ALA A 784 20.62 -15.66 8.15
N ASN A 785 20.85 -16.12 6.91
CA ASN A 785 22.20 -16.35 6.37
C ASN A 785 23.06 -15.08 6.25
N TYR A 786 22.44 -13.93 6.04
CA TYR A 786 23.12 -12.62 5.96
C TYR A 786 23.21 -11.88 7.31
N SER A 787 22.65 -12.43 8.39
CA SER A 787 22.69 -11.81 9.72
C SER A 787 24.01 -12.09 10.46
N ASP A 788 24.25 -11.42 11.58
CA ASP A 788 25.39 -11.71 12.46
C ASP A 788 25.00 -12.68 13.59
N ILE A 789 23.74 -12.62 14.02
CA ILE A 789 23.13 -13.50 15.02
C ILE A 789 21.81 -14.05 14.47
N VAL A 790 21.60 -15.36 14.64
CA VAL A 790 20.32 -16.04 14.37
C VAL A 790 19.79 -16.66 15.66
N LEU A 791 18.57 -16.31 16.02
CA LEU A 791 17.85 -16.82 17.18
C LEU A 791 16.73 -17.77 16.70
N PRO A 792 16.68 -19.02 17.18
CA PRO A 792 15.66 -19.98 16.76
C PRO A 792 14.31 -19.61 17.39
N THR A 793 13.24 -19.58 16.60
CA THR A 793 11.85 -19.43 17.08
C THR A 793 10.97 -20.58 16.65
#